data_AF-A0A1U7N2Z8-F1
#
_entry.id   AF-A0A1U7N2Z8-F1
#
_cell.length_a   1.000
_cell.length_b   1.000
_cell.length_c   1.000
_cell.angle_alpha   90.00
_cell.angle_beta   90.00
_cell.angle_gamma   90.00
#
_symmetry.space_group_name_H-M   'P 1'
#
loop_
_entity.id
_entity.type
_entity.pdbx_description
1 polymer ?
#
loop_
_entity_poly.entity_id
_entity_poly.type
_entity_poly.pdbx_seq_one_letter_code
_entity_poly.pdbx_strand_id
1 'polypeptide(L)'
;MLDKINRYAHGFVAVPVICACSEAGVFELLSQKKSLKLEEIVEHLAANSGHLMVAMRLLESLSFLYRSQAEEYILTEQSQQHQIIPKALMSLYKYPFELYLKGEVETGISNWINCSSRRWDTENSLLSDLLDGVLLIPLLLELKKQNLLDESKKIFNTLTNSLKQELSTLFINLGWAEEKTEGLYLTDIGRFMRDRSLNLGTTASYAPMLLQMKELLFGNPQRVFQRNKTEKERHVNRTLNVVASGFQHEKFFADTDKIIISIFNQQPIEEQPSYIVDMGCGDGTLLKRIYKIIKQFSARGKVLTEYPIIMVGVDYNQEALDVTDKNLVDIPHLVIPGDIGAPEKLLEQLKAQGIEPEKVLHIRSFLDHDRPFIAPKNTEIAQARSQLDYQVVDVDREGKLIPPHIAVQSLVEHLERWSSIITRHGLLLLEVHSLTPAVVKKYIDESESLHFDAYHAFSMQHLVEADVFLMAAAEVGLFSRKEAFRKYPKTLPLTRITVNHFEKRKYQIRYATVNDIPNLLKCATFNQPVNEPFFQVLLKQTPTAHLLLEYQGELVAAIFTETKNSNEVLGIREFLVRTSVENWQVLAKDLLEFVEQWGVVKPGIKEIEGLLKYHEAISNFQKSKWYQSSVLNKKLIEKITLHELATLELCNLMAPEYELEAFAARWLLRVFQDMGVFLREGESYQESELVSQLNISPRYQRLLGALLQILHKRGILKIEKDRVFTLARCKTFALENISSEVSAFYDYFSEKYPAHLSWLTVVKRCLEKYPLILRGEVDVNEVVFTDGDMELFAGLFLGHRVADYFNELLADGVCWEVEQRLLEEKRAQPIRILEIGAGTGGVTGILLEKLASHAEQIEFWFTDISSVFTRYGESKFKQFPWVKYQTFDIEKSLDAQGIKSESFDVVIANNVLHNTKLIHQTLNNSNSLLNTGGLLALLEFTQPIDILLYFGGLLQGFWLFEDPEYRLEVGCLLSIPLWQKVLSDCGFDEIIPLGLPCEMHALSKARESVIFARKHQVQEKTFSEKIKQNLTENGKHGQAEFDFISINNSQESSSKLEIFEQECRKLLKSLLGVQRMERLPGDTPLMESGMDSLELLEFRALIERKFGIKLKSTFFFSYKTLIAVAEYLSEREDINFS
;
A
#
# COMPACT_ATOMS: atom_id res chain seq x y z
N MET A 1 24.36 -3.92 41.67
CA MET A 1 25.68 -4.56 41.38
C MET A 1 26.04 -4.43 39.90
N LEU A 2 25.13 -4.81 38.98
CA LEU A 2 25.30 -4.62 37.53
C LEU A 2 25.52 -3.15 37.14
N ASP A 3 24.74 -2.24 37.72
CA ASP A 3 24.85 -0.81 37.40
C ASP A 3 26.22 -0.26 37.79
N LYS A 4 26.77 -0.67 38.94
CA LYS A 4 28.10 -0.23 39.40
C LYS A 4 29.21 -0.60 38.42
N ILE A 5 29.26 -1.86 37.96
CA ILE A 5 30.32 -2.28 37.03
C ILE A 5 30.20 -1.56 35.68
N ASN A 6 28.97 -1.25 35.24
CA ASN A 6 28.74 -0.47 34.02
C ASN A 6 29.15 1.00 34.20
N ARG A 7 28.76 1.64 35.31
CA ARG A 7 29.18 3.00 35.67
C ARG A 7 30.70 3.14 35.80
N TYR A 8 31.39 2.11 36.27
CA TYR A 8 32.86 2.13 36.29
C TYR A 8 33.43 2.22 34.88
N ALA A 9 32.91 1.44 33.94
CA ALA A 9 33.32 1.50 32.54
C ALA A 9 32.95 2.85 31.89
N HIS A 10 31.77 3.40 32.21
CA HIS A 10 31.36 4.75 31.83
C HIS A 10 32.41 5.78 32.26
N GLY A 11 32.80 5.74 33.53
CA GLY A 11 33.78 6.65 34.09
C GLY A 11 35.15 6.54 33.45
N PHE A 12 35.57 5.32 33.13
CA PHE A 12 36.86 5.07 32.49
C PHE A 12 37.00 5.75 31.12
N VAL A 13 35.90 6.04 30.42
CA VAL A 13 35.93 6.80 29.17
C VAL A 13 35.51 8.26 29.37
N ALA A 14 34.49 8.51 30.19
CA ALA A 14 33.94 9.84 30.41
C ALA A 14 34.89 10.80 31.13
N VAL A 15 35.63 10.33 32.13
CA VAL A 15 36.54 11.19 32.92
C VAL A 15 37.63 11.83 32.04
N PRO A 16 38.34 11.08 31.16
CA PRO A 16 39.26 11.66 30.18
C PRO A 16 38.62 12.72 29.29
N VAL A 17 37.41 12.48 28.80
CA VAL A 17 36.67 13.41 27.95
C VAL A 17 36.34 14.69 28.70
N ILE A 18 35.72 14.59 29.89
CA ILE A 18 35.36 15.75 30.70
C ILE A 18 36.60 16.55 31.11
N CYS A 19 37.70 15.87 31.47
CA CYS A 19 38.96 16.53 31.82
C CYS A 19 39.55 17.28 30.63
N ALA A 20 39.67 16.65 29.45
CA ALA A 20 40.20 17.30 28.26
C ALA A 20 39.34 18.50 27.82
N CYS A 21 38.01 18.35 27.80
CA CYS A 21 37.09 19.43 27.46
C CYS A 21 37.18 20.60 28.45
N SER A 22 37.28 20.30 29.75
CA SER A 22 37.41 21.31 30.80
C SER A 22 38.75 22.03 30.76
N GLU A 23 39.85 21.35 30.43
CA GLU A 23 41.16 22.00 30.27
C GLU A 23 41.24 22.89 29.03
N ALA A 24 40.53 22.50 27.96
CA ALA A 24 40.52 23.24 26.69
C ALA A 24 39.53 24.43 26.67
N GLY A 25 38.72 24.61 27.72
CA GLY A 25 37.79 25.74 27.81
C GLY A 25 36.42 25.50 27.16
N VAL A 26 36.00 24.26 26.92
CA VAL A 26 34.72 23.95 26.25
C VAL A 26 33.53 24.47 27.07
N PHE A 27 33.53 24.22 28.38
CA PHE A 27 32.43 24.64 29.27
C PHE A 27 32.42 26.16 29.44
N GLU A 28 33.59 26.79 29.47
CA GLU A 28 33.76 28.24 29.54
C GLU A 28 33.26 28.92 28.26
N LEU A 29 33.60 28.37 27.10
CA LEU A 29 33.13 28.85 25.79
C LEU A 29 31.60 28.82 25.71
N LEU A 30 30.98 27.69 26.10
CA LEU A 30 29.53 27.54 26.10
C LEU A 30 28.83 28.34 27.22
N SER A 31 29.55 28.71 28.28
CA SER A 31 29.03 29.63 29.30
C SER A 31 29.00 31.07 28.78
N GLN A 32 30.02 31.48 28.02
CA GLN A 32 30.13 32.81 27.41
C GLN A 32 29.16 32.98 26.23
N LYS A 33 29.11 31.99 25.33
CA LYS A 33 28.17 31.91 24.21
C LYS A 33 27.27 30.71 24.42
N LYS A 34 26.10 30.97 25.01
CA LYS A 34 25.15 29.97 25.53
C LYS A 34 24.65 28.92 24.53
N SER A 35 24.76 29.20 23.23
CA SER A 35 24.35 28.32 22.14
C SER A 35 25.40 28.39 21.03
N LEU A 36 25.98 27.25 20.67
CA LEU A 36 26.92 27.11 19.55
C LEU A 36 26.72 25.77 18.85
N LYS A 37 26.82 25.75 17.52
CA LYS A 37 26.89 24.52 16.73
C LYS A 37 28.26 23.85 16.87
N LEU A 38 28.35 22.58 16.46
CA LEU A 38 29.60 21.82 16.50
C LEU A 38 30.73 22.56 15.77
N GLU A 39 30.47 23.07 14.57
CA GLU A 39 31.46 23.72 13.71
C GLU A 39 32.02 25.00 14.34
N GLU A 40 31.18 25.75 15.06
CA GLU A 40 31.60 26.97 15.77
C GLU A 40 32.51 26.65 16.96
N ILE A 41 32.22 25.55 17.68
CA ILE A 41 33.08 25.06 18.78
C ILE A 41 34.41 24.57 18.20
N VAL A 42 34.37 23.84 17.08
CA VAL A 42 35.56 23.37 16.35
C VAL A 42 36.45 24.53 15.94
N GLU A 43 35.87 25.57 15.34
CA GLU A 43 36.60 26.76 14.89
C GLU A 43 37.22 27.52 16.07
N HIS A 44 36.45 27.78 17.13
CA HIS A 44 36.94 28.55 18.28
C HIS A 44 38.02 27.83 19.10
N LEU A 45 37.98 26.50 19.17
CA LEU A 45 38.92 25.71 19.97
C LEU A 45 40.00 25.01 19.15
N ALA A 46 40.03 25.21 17.83
CA ALA A 46 40.88 24.48 16.90
C ALA A 46 40.82 22.95 17.12
N ALA A 47 39.61 22.44 17.30
CA ALA A 47 39.36 21.04 17.65
C ALA A 47 39.26 20.13 16.40
N ASN A 48 39.41 18.83 16.60
CA ASN A 48 39.14 17.82 15.58
C ASN A 48 37.66 17.45 15.61
N SER A 49 36.92 17.80 14.55
CA SER A 49 35.45 17.77 14.54
C SER A 49 34.84 16.41 14.84
N GLY A 50 35.46 15.32 14.38
CA GLY A 50 34.97 13.96 14.58
C GLY A 50 35.10 13.52 16.03
N HIS A 51 36.32 13.59 16.57
CA HIS A 51 36.54 13.27 17.98
C HIS A 51 35.77 14.21 18.92
N LEU A 52 35.65 15.50 18.57
CA LEU A 52 34.81 16.42 19.34
C LEU A 52 33.34 16.02 19.31
N MET A 53 32.78 15.61 18.15
CA MET A 53 31.41 15.11 18.08
C MET A 53 31.18 13.90 19.01
N VAL A 54 32.15 12.98 19.08
CA VAL A 54 32.10 11.84 20.02
C VAL A 54 32.04 12.33 21.47
N ALA A 55 32.87 13.30 21.83
CA ALA A 55 32.86 13.91 23.16
C ALA A 55 31.54 14.63 23.47
N MET A 56 31.00 15.42 22.53
CA MET A 56 29.74 16.13 22.69
C MET A 56 28.56 15.16 22.87
N ARG A 57 28.52 14.07 22.09
CA ARG A 57 27.52 12.98 22.24
C ARG A 57 27.59 12.31 23.61
N LEU A 58 28.81 12.06 24.12
CA LEU A 58 29.02 11.50 25.45
C LEU A 58 28.54 12.46 26.56
N LEU A 59 28.85 13.76 26.43
CA LEU A 59 28.42 14.78 27.38
C LEU A 59 26.90 14.99 27.36
N GLU A 60 26.26 14.92 26.19
CA GLU A 60 24.79 14.94 26.05
C GLU A 60 24.15 13.75 26.76
N SER A 61 24.72 12.57 26.57
CA SER A 61 24.26 11.32 27.18
C SER A 61 24.38 11.36 28.72
N LEU A 62 25.41 12.04 29.25
CA LEU A 62 25.57 12.33 30.68
C LEU A 62 24.71 13.50 31.18
N SER A 63 23.90 14.10 30.30
CA SER A 63 23.09 15.28 30.59
C SER A 63 23.89 16.52 30.98
N PHE A 64 25.17 16.63 30.63
CA PHE A 64 25.97 17.85 30.84
C PHE A 64 25.57 18.96 29.86
N LEU A 65 24.98 18.58 28.74
CA LEU A 65 24.48 19.49 27.72
C LEU A 65 23.25 18.89 27.03
N TYR A 66 22.56 19.69 26.23
CA TYR A 66 21.52 19.25 25.30
C TYR A 66 21.63 20.01 23.97
N ARG A 67 21.01 19.48 22.91
CA ARG A 67 20.92 20.16 21.61
C ARG A 67 19.56 20.83 21.41
N SER A 68 19.58 22.06 20.87
CA SER A 68 18.38 22.76 20.41
C SER A 68 17.87 22.17 19.10
N GLN A 69 16.68 22.57 18.63
CA GLN A 69 16.16 22.18 17.31
C GLN A 69 17.04 22.67 16.14
N ALA A 70 17.92 23.65 16.39
CA ALA A 70 18.88 24.16 15.42
C ALA A 70 20.25 23.45 15.52
N GLU A 71 20.34 22.34 16.28
CA GLU A 71 21.55 21.58 16.57
C GLU A 71 22.63 22.38 17.33
N GLU A 72 22.22 23.35 18.15
CA GLU A 72 23.14 24.12 19.01
C GLU A 72 23.29 23.46 20.38
N TYR A 73 24.52 23.35 20.87
CA TYR A 73 24.84 22.81 22.19
C TYR A 73 24.65 23.85 23.28
N ILE A 74 23.94 23.46 24.35
CA ILE A 74 23.64 24.31 25.50
C ILE A 74 23.95 23.54 26.78
N LEU A 75 24.67 24.18 27.72
CA LEU A 75 25.00 23.57 29.01
C LEU A 75 23.78 23.39 29.91
N THR A 76 23.82 22.36 30.73
CA THR A 76 22.89 22.14 31.85
C THR A 76 23.57 22.43 33.19
N GLU A 77 22.83 22.38 34.29
CA GLU A 77 23.40 22.47 35.64
C GLU A 77 24.38 21.33 35.94
N GLN A 78 24.15 20.14 35.38
CA GLN A 78 25.01 18.97 35.57
C GLN A 78 26.42 19.20 35.02
N SER A 79 26.60 20.09 34.03
CA SER A 79 27.92 20.40 33.48
C SER A 79 28.91 20.83 34.57
N GLN A 80 28.47 21.58 35.60
CA GLN A 80 29.31 22.10 36.68
C GLN A 80 30.10 21.01 37.44
N GLN A 81 29.64 19.76 37.36
CA GLN A 81 30.35 18.59 37.88
C GLN A 81 31.77 18.43 37.32
N HIS A 82 32.08 19.03 36.15
CA HIS A 82 33.43 19.04 35.58
C HIS A 82 34.51 19.63 36.52
N GLN A 83 34.10 20.48 37.46
CA GLN A 83 34.96 21.15 38.45
C GLN A 83 35.29 20.27 39.64
N ILE A 84 34.44 19.29 39.95
CA ILE A 84 34.62 18.35 41.08
C ILE A 84 35.74 17.35 40.76
N ILE A 85 35.93 17.02 39.47
CA ILE A 85 36.87 15.99 39.01
C ILE A 85 38.32 16.44 39.25
N PRO A 86 39.10 15.74 40.10
CA PRO A 86 40.51 16.06 40.29
C PRO A 86 41.29 15.75 39.02
N LYS A 87 41.87 16.75 38.33
CA LYS A 87 42.56 16.53 37.05
C LYS A 87 43.75 15.56 37.16
N ALA A 88 44.40 15.52 38.33
CA ALA A 88 45.47 14.56 38.63
C ALA A 88 45.00 13.09 38.56
N LEU A 89 43.69 12.81 38.61
CA LEU A 89 43.12 11.47 38.46
C LEU A 89 43.53 10.80 37.14
N MET A 90 43.77 11.60 36.09
CA MET A 90 44.27 11.12 34.80
C MET A 90 45.61 10.39 34.89
N SER A 91 46.40 10.57 35.96
CA SER A 91 47.65 9.84 36.15
C SER A 91 47.45 8.33 36.32
N LEU A 92 46.26 7.87 36.74
CA LEU A 92 45.96 6.46 36.97
C LEU A 92 45.96 5.62 35.69
N TYR A 93 45.69 6.21 34.52
CA TYR A 93 45.72 5.51 33.23
C TYR A 93 47.13 5.01 32.83
N LYS A 94 48.18 5.57 33.43
CA LYS A 94 49.58 5.14 33.24
C LYS A 94 50.23 4.60 34.52
N TYR A 95 49.46 4.45 35.60
CA TYR A 95 50.01 4.03 36.89
C TYR A 95 50.35 2.53 36.87
N PRO A 96 51.54 2.11 37.33
CA PRO A 96 51.98 0.72 37.22
C PRO A 96 51.38 -0.16 38.34
N PHE A 97 50.09 -0.50 38.23
CA PHE A 97 49.39 -1.34 39.21
C PHE A 97 50.07 -2.70 39.44
N GLU A 98 50.74 -3.25 38.43
CA GLU A 98 51.51 -4.49 38.57
C GLU A 98 52.64 -4.35 39.59
N LEU A 99 53.44 -3.28 39.49
CA LEU A 99 54.54 -3.00 40.41
C LEU A 99 54.02 -2.59 41.79
N TYR A 100 52.90 -1.85 41.83
CA TYR A 100 52.25 -1.47 43.09
C TYR A 100 51.88 -2.68 43.93
N LEU A 101 51.23 -3.69 43.35
CA LEU A 101 50.84 -4.90 44.07
C LEU A 101 52.03 -5.77 44.51
N LYS A 102 53.20 -5.63 43.85
CA LYS A 102 54.47 -6.25 44.28
C LYS A 102 55.22 -5.43 45.34
N GLY A 103 54.76 -4.21 45.65
CA GLY A 103 55.44 -3.30 46.58
C GLY A 103 56.68 -2.63 45.99
N GLU A 104 56.78 -2.54 44.66
CA GLU A 104 57.94 -2.06 43.92
C GLU A 104 57.74 -0.63 43.38
N VAL A 105 56.92 0.19 44.05
CA VAL A 105 56.64 1.59 43.67
C VAL A 105 56.98 2.56 44.80
N GLU A 106 57.43 3.76 44.45
CA GLU A 106 57.76 4.81 45.44
C GLU A 106 56.51 5.49 46.03
N THR A 107 55.45 5.67 45.22
CA THR A 107 54.21 6.35 45.63
C THR A 107 53.02 5.42 45.45
N GLY A 108 52.26 5.18 46.52
CA GLY A 108 51.05 4.36 46.51
C GLY A 108 49.80 5.10 46.02
N ILE A 109 48.63 4.49 46.23
CA ILE A 109 47.32 5.03 45.79
C ILE A 109 46.42 5.49 46.94
N SER A 110 46.94 5.62 48.16
CA SER A 110 46.16 5.95 49.36
C SER A 110 45.36 7.26 49.24
N ASN A 111 45.87 8.25 48.49
CA ASN A 111 45.10 9.48 48.19
C ASN A 111 43.77 9.18 47.50
N TRP A 112 43.78 8.29 46.50
CA TRP A 112 42.59 7.93 45.74
C TRP A 112 41.65 7.02 46.53
N ILE A 113 42.20 6.15 47.39
CA ILE A 113 41.41 5.37 48.35
C ILE A 113 40.63 6.30 49.29
N ASN A 114 41.29 7.35 49.81
CA ASN A 114 40.65 8.35 50.66
C ASN A 114 39.61 9.19 49.89
N CYS A 115 39.84 9.48 48.61
CA CYS A 115 38.84 10.16 47.78
C CYS A 115 37.60 9.28 47.59
N SER A 116 37.80 8.00 47.24
CA SER A 116 36.71 7.03 47.09
C SER A 116 35.91 6.86 48.39
N SER A 117 36.57 6.82 49.56
CA SER A 117 35.88 6.71 50.86
C SER A 117 35.02 7.94 51.19
N ARG A 118 35.38 9.13 50.69
CA ARG A 118 34.56 10.35 50.79
C ARG A 118 33.57 10.51 49.64
N ARG A 119 33.39 9.46 48.81
CA ARG A 119 32.57 9.50 47.59
C ARG A 119 32.97 10.65 46.66
N TRP A 120 34.26 10.92 46.55
CA TRP A 120 34.84 12.01 45.75
C TRP A 120 34.28 13.39 46.09
N ASP A 121 33.91 13.60 47.36
CA ASP A 121 33.42 14.87 47.90
C ASP A 121 32.16 15.38 47.14
N THR A 122 31.32 14.45 46.65
CA THR A 122 30.04 14.73 45.98
C THR A 122 28.92 13.78 46.42
N GLU A 123 27.70 14.30 46.51
CA GLU A 123 26.49 13.49 46.78
C GLU A 123 25.95 12.80 45.51
N ASN A 124 26.44 13.19 44.32
CA ASN A 124 26.01 12.54 43.07
C ASN A 124 26.59 11.12 42.99
N SER A 125 25.71 10.14 43.20
CA SER A 125 26.04 8.71 43.19
C SER A 125 26.63 8.25 41.84
N LEU A 126 26.09 8.75 40.72
CA LEU A 126 26.62 8.42 39.39
C LEU A 126 28.04 8.99 39.24
N LEU A 127 28.24 10.28 39.51
CA LEU A 127 29.54 10.93 39.37
C LEU A 127 30.62 10.27 40.22
N SER A 128 30.31 9.97 41.48
CA SER A 128 31.25 9.28 42.37
C SER A 128 31.62 7.88 41.85
N ASP A 129 30.68 7.16 41.23
CA ASP A 129 30.95 5.88 40.58
C ASP A 129 31.79 6.02 39.30
N LEU A 130 31.56 7.06 38.49
CA LEU A 130 32.40 7.35 37.33
C LEU A 130 33.87 7.54 37.74
N LEU A 131 34.10 8.29 38.82
CA LEU A 131 35.44 8.54 39.33
C LEU A 131 36.06 7.29 39.98
N ASP A 132 35.27 6.50 40.71
CA ASP A 132 35.70 5.19 41.22
C ASP A 132 36.17 4.27 40.09
N GLY A 133 35.49 4.27 38.93
CA GLY A 133 35.85 3.44 37.79
C GLY A 133 37.29 3.62 37.30
N VAL A 134 37.81 4.85 37.33
CA VAL A 134 39.18 5.17 36.90
C VAL A 134 40.24 4.49 37.78
N LEU A 135 39.94 4.34 39.07
CA LEU A 135 40.80 3.63 40.03
C LEU A 135 40.56 2.11 39.98
N LEU A 136 39.30 1.70 40.05
CA LEU A 136 38.93 0.33 40.36
C LEU A 136 39.11 -0.62 39.18
N ILE A 137 38.92 -0.18 37.93
CA ILE A 137 39.09 -1.05 36.76
C ILE A 137 40.51 -1.61 36.64
N PRO A 138 41.57 -0.78 36.54
CA PRO A 138 42.92 -1.29 36.37
C PRO A 138 43.40 -2.04 37.63
N LEU A 139 43.01 -1.60 38.83
CA LEU A 139 43.33 -2.30 40.08
C LEU A 139 42.69 -3.69 40.14
N LEU A 140 41.39 -3.81 39.82
CA LEU A 140 40.65 -5.08 39.87
C LEU A 140 41.18 -6.08 38.85
N LEU A 141 41.49 -5.63 37.63
CA LEU A 141 42.08 -6.47 36.58
C LEU A 141 43.45 -7.01 37.01
N GLU A 142 44.30 -6.17 37.60
CA GLU A 142 45.63 -6.60 38.03
C GLU A 142 45.56 -7.52 39.27
N LEU A 143 44.67 -7.24 40.23
CA LEU A 143 44.39 -8.14 41.36
C LEU A 143 43.92 -9.52 40.89
N LYS A 144 43.09 -9.57 39.85
CA LYS A 144 42.64 -10.81 39.23
C LYS A 144 43.78 -11.53 38.51
N LYS A 145 44.57 -10.82 37.72
CA LYS A 145 45.73 -11.36 36.98
C LYS A 145 46.79 -11.98 37.90
N GLN A 146 47.03 -11.40 39.07
CA GLN A 146 47.97 -11.91 40.07
C GLN A 146 47.35 -12.94 41.04
N ASN A 147 46.09 -13.37 40.81
CA ASN A 147 45.36 -14.33 41.65
C ASN A 147 45.24 -13.92 43.13
N LEU A 148 45.16 -12.61 43.42
CA LEU A 148 45.08 -12.06 44.78
C LEU A 148 43.65 -12.06 45.37
N LEU A 149 42.66 -12.52 44.60
CA LEU A 149 41.23 -12.57 44.96
C LEU A 149 40.67 -14.01 45.01
N ASP A 150 41.54 -15.02 45.14
CA ASP A 150 41.14 -16.43 45.26
C ASP A 150 40.48 -16.72 46.64
N GLU A 151 39.33 -17.40 46.60
CA GLU A 151 38.47 -17.74 47.74
C GLU A 151 39.03 -18.86 48.64
N SER A 152 39.99 -19.65 48.13
CA SER A 152 40.62 -20.72 48.90
C SER A 152 41.47 -20.20 50.08
N LYS A 153 41.64 -18.88 50.21
CA LYS A 153 42.48 -18.21 51.21
C LYS A 153 41.84 -16.97 51.81
N LYS A 154 42.37 -16.55 52.97
CA LYS A 154 42.24 -15.19 53.50
C LYS A 154 42.87 -14.22 52.48
N ILE A 155 42.08 -13.33 51.88
CA ILE A 155 42.57 -12.44 50.81
C ILE A 155 43.62 -11.45 51.37
N PHE A 156 44.52 -10.99 50.50
CA PHE A 156 45.60 -10.02 50.80
C PHE A 156 46.65 -10.44 51.85
N ASN A 157 46.61 -11.66 52.39
CA ASN A 157 47.57 -12.10 53.40
C ASN A 157 49.01 -12.28 52.88
N THR A 158 49.20 -12.40 51.56
CA THR A 158 50.51 -12.50 50.92
C THR A 158 51.14 -11.14 50.61
N LEU A 159 50.40 -10.04 50.83
CA LEU A 159 50.86 -8.67 50.60
C LEU A 159 51.58 -8.12 51.83
N THR A 160 52.37 -7.05 51.66
CA THR A 160 52.97 -6.33 52.79
C THR A 160 51.88 -5.72 53.67
N ASN A 161 52.17 -5.49 54.96
CA ASN A 161 51.17 -4.96 55.90
C ASN A 161 50.55 -3.63 55.44
N SER A 162 51.35 -2.76 54.82
CA SER A 162 50.86 -1.48 54.29
C SER A 162 49.89 -1.68 53.12
N LEU A 163 50.25 -2.48 52.11
CA LEU A 163 49.37 -2.82 50.97
C LEU A 163 48.10 -3.53 51.43
N LYS A 164 48.23 -4.45 52.40
CA LYS A 164 47.09 -5.13 53.00
C LYS A 164 46.13 -4.15 53.64
N GLN A 165 46.62 -3.19 54.43
CA GLN A 165 45.77 -2.17 55.07
C GLN A 165 45.07 -1.30 54.02
N GLU A 166 45.80 -0.80 53.03
CA GLU A 166 45.23 0.04 51.96
C GLU A 166 44.07 -0.66 51.23
N LEU A 167 44.32 -1.87 50.72
CA LEU A 167 43.32 -2.63 49.97
C LEU A 167 42.17 -3.12 50.86
N SER A 168 42.45 -3.47 52.13
CA SER A 168 41.38 -3.82 53.08
C SER A 168 40.47 -2.63 53.33
N THR A 169 41.02 -1.44 53.57
CA THR A 169 40.23 -0.22 53.74
C THR A 169 39.37 0.06 52.51
N LEU A 170 39.95 0.00 51.31
CA LEU A 170 39.20 0.20 50.07
C LEU A 170 38.07 -0.82 49.91
N PHE A 171 38.37 -2.12 50.07
CA PHE A 171 37.38 -3.18 49.85
C PHE A 171 36.27 -3.17 50.91
N ILE A 172 36.58 -2.85 52.17
CA ILE A 172 35.56 -2.70 53.23
C ILE A 172 34.67 -1.49 52.92
N ASN A 173 35.26 -0.35 52.55
CA ASN A 173 34.50 0.87 52.24
C ASN A 173 33.57 0.68 51.03
N LEU A 174 33.99 -0.12 50.04
CA LEU A 174 33.17 -0.48 48.88
C LEU A 174 32.15 -1.59 49.18
N GLY A 175 32.18 -2.19 50.37
CA GLY A 175 31.38 -3.36 50.73
C GLY A 175 31.75 -4.62 49.95
N TRP A 176 32.97 -4.69 49.39
CA TRP A 176 33.49 -5.84 48.62
C TRP A 176 34.14 -6.89 49.52
N ALA A 177 34.59 -6.50 50.70
CA ALA A 177 35.11 -7.43 51.71
C ALA A 177 34.57 -7.09 53.10
N GLU A 178 34.57 -8.10 53.96
CA GLU A 178 34.22 -7.98 55.38
C GLU A 178 35.28 -8.67 56.23
N GLU A 179 35.56 -8.11 57.41
CA GLU A 179 36.48 -8.71 58.38
C GLU A 179 35.72 -9.63 59.31
N LYS A 180 36.07 -10.92 59.30
CA LYS A 180 35.57 -11.95 60.23
C LYS A 180 36.66 -12.30 61.24
N THR A 181 36.29 -13.03 62.29
CA THR A 181 37.20 -13.48 63.35
C THR A 181 38.46 -14.20 62.83
N GLU A 182 38.38 -14.82 61.65
CA GLU A 182 39.48 -15.56 61.04
C GLU A 182 40.30 -14.75 60.01
N GLY A 183 39.84 -13.57 59.56
CA GLY A 183 40.53 -12.73 58.56
C GLY A 183 39.57 -11.98 57.63
N LEU A 184 40.11 -11.43 56.54
CA LEU A 184 39.34 -10.69 55.53
C LEU A 184 38.79 -11.65 54.46
N TYR A 185 37.50 -11.51 54.13
CA TYR A 185 36.79 -12.34 53.15
C TYR A 185 36.01 -11.47 52.17
N LEU A 186 35.86 -11.92 50.92
CA LEU A 186 34.99 -11.25 49.95
C LEU A 186 33.52 -11.38 50.35
N THR A 187 32.74 -10.31 50.15
CA THR A 187 31.28 -10.32 50.19
C THR A 187 30.71 -10.83 48.86
N ASP A 188 29.39 -10.92 48.74
CA ASP A 188 28.73 -11.22 47.46
C ASP A 188 29.07 -10.20 46.37
N ILE A 189 29.16 -8.92 46.72
CA ILE A 189 29.53 -7.84 45.79
C ILE A 189 30.98 -8.00 45.34
N GLY A 190 31.90 -8.30 46.27
CA GLY A 190 33.31 -8.53 45.94
C GLY A 190 33.52 -9.72 45.01
N ARG A 191 32.83 -10.84 45.28
CA ARG A 191 32.81 -12.01 44.39
C ARG A 191 32.26 -11.66 43.00
N PHE A 192 31.13 -10.96 42.95
CA PHE A 192 30.52 -10.53 41.70
C PHE A 192 31.47 -9.67 40.85
N MET A 193 32.16 -8.70 41.45
CA MET A 193 33.12 -7.84 40.75
C MET A 193 34.33 -8.63 40.24
N ARG A 194 34.88 -9.52 41.07
CA ARG A 194 35.98 -10.42 40.67
C ARG A 194 35.59 -11.27 39.46
N ASP A 195 34.43 -11.93 39.53
CA ASP A 195 33.99 -12.90 38.51
C ASP A 195 33.62 -12.23 37.19
N ARG A 196 33.27 -10.94 37.22
CA ARG A 196 32.92 -10.16 36.02
C ARG A 196 34.00 -9.20 35.55
N SER A 197 35.15 -9.17 36.21
CA SER A 197 36.27 -8.28 35.90
C SER A 197 36.67 -8.28 34.43
N LEU A 198 36.66 -9.45 33.76
CA LEU A 198 37.05 -9.55 32.35
C LEU A 198 36.11 -8.81 31.39
N ASN A 199 34.85 -8.54 31.76
CA ASN A 199 33.96 -7.70 30.95
C ASN A 199 34.44 -6.23 30.89
N LEU A 200 35.26 -5.79 31.85
CA LEU A 200 35.89 -4.47 31.84
C LEU A 200 37.16 -4.44 31.00
N GLY A 201 37.71 -5.62 30.65
CA GLY A 201 39.00 -5.75 29.95
C GLY A 201 39.02 -5.06 28.59
N THR A 202 37.91 -5.12 27.84
CA THR A 202 37.78 -4.45 26.54
C THR A 202 37.90 -2.94 26.71
N THR A 203 37.14 -2.34 27.61
CA THR A 203 37.22 -0.89 27.93
C THR A 203 38.60 -0.51 28.47
N ALA A 204 39.15 -1.30 29.39
CA ALA A 204 40.46 -1.07 29.99
C ALA A 204 41.59 -1.12 28.96
N SER A 205 41.47 -1.93 27.91
CA SER A 205 42.48 -2.06 26.86
C SER A 205 42.73 -0.75 26.10
N TYR A 206 41.75 0.17 26.08
CA TYR A 206 41.86 1.50 25.45
C TYR A 206 42.49 2.57 26.35
N ALA A 207 42.99 2.22 27.54
CA ALA A 207 43.68 3.16 28.42
C ALA A 207 44.75 4.02 27.72
N PRO A 208 45.59 3.50 26.79
CA PRO A 208 46.58 4.32 26.09
C PRO A 208 45.96 5.42 25.21
N MET A 209 44.85 5.13 24.53
CA MET A 209 44.09 6.11 23.73
C MET A 209 43.43 7.14 24.64
N LEU A 210 42.75 6.67 25.70
CA LEU A 210 41.98 7.52 26.60
C LEU A 210 42.87 8.49 27.38
N LEU A 211 44.09 8.08 27.76
CA LEU A 211 45.10 8.97 28.34
C LEU A 211 45.45 10.15 27.41
N GLN A 212 45.34 9.95 26.09
CA GLN A 212 45.68 10.94 25.06
C GLN A 212 44.44 11.65 24.51
N MET A 213 43.34 11.70 25.27
CA MET A 213 42.09 12.34 24.85
C MET A 213 42.27 13.79 24.38
N LYS A 214 43.16 14.54 25.04
CA LYS A 214 43.49 15.92 24.62
C LYS A 214 44.12 15.99 23.22
N GLU A 215 44.96 15.02 22.86
CA GLU A 215 45.57 14.95 21.53
C GLU A 215 44.52 14.56 20.46
N LEU A 216 43.57 13.68 20.80
CA LEU A 216 42.44 13.36 19.90
C LEU A 216 41.54 14.56 19.67
N LEU A 217 41.15 15.28 20.72
CA LEU A 217 40.19 16.38 20.63
C LEU A 217 40.79 17.67 20.06
N PHE A 218 42.04 17.99 20.40
CA PHE A 218 42.62 19.32 20.14
C PHE A 218 44.06 19.27 19.59
N GLY A 219 44.60 18.08 19.30
CA GLY A 219 45.97 17.88 18.82
C GLY A 219 46.01 17.17 17.46
N ASN A 220 47.04 16.35 17.23
CA ASN A 220 47.14 15.50 16.05
C ASN A 220 46.74 14.04 16.39
N PRO A 221 45.54 13.58 16.00
CA PRO A 221 45.04 12.24 16.34
C PRO A 221 45.94 11.11 15.84
N GLN A 222 46.63 11.30 14.70
CA GLN A 222 47.50 10.25 14.15
C GLN A 222 48.64 9.87 15.10
N ARG A 223 49.08 10.77 16.00
CA ARG A 223 50.10 10.42 17.00
C ARG A 223 49.64 9.31 17.95
N VAL A 224 48.34 9.21 18.18
CA VAL A 224 47.72 8.16 19.00
C VAL A 224 47.67 6.83 18.25
N PHE A 225 47.38 6.87 16.95
CA PHE A 225 47.19 5.67 16.11
C PHE A 225 48.43 5.20 15.33
N GLN A 226 49.52 5.97 15.31
CA GLN A 226 50.74 5.64 14.59
C GLN A 226 51.29 4.26 14.98
N ARG A 227 51.40 3.39 13.97
CA ARG A 227 52.03 2.06 14.09
C ARG A 227 53.55 2.20 14.00
N ASN A 228 54.28 1.39 14.77
CA ASN A 228 55.74 1.33 14.70
C ASN A 228 56.22 0.40 13.56
N LYS A 229 57.54 0.25 13.37
CA LYS A 229 58.11 -0.69 12.38
C LYS A 229 57.69 -2.16 12.58
N THR A 230 57.23 -2.53 13.77
CA THR A 230 56.70 -3.87 14.07
C THR A 230 55.18 -3.95 13.89
N GLU A 231 54.57 -2.92 13.28
CA GLU A 231 53.13 -2.76 13.02
C GLU A 231 52.21 -2.88 14.24
N LYS A 232 52.76 -2.82 15.46
CA LYS A 232 51.99 -2.94 16.70
C LYS A 232 51.19 -1.67 16.95
N GLU A 233 49.94 -1.87 17.32
CA GLU A 233 49.03 -0.80 17.72
C GLU A 233 49.46 -0.21 19.08
N ARG A 234 49.38 1.11 19.20
CA ARG A 234 49.72 1.85 20.44
C ARG A 234 48.52 2.42 21.18
N HIS A 235 47.41 2.62 20.48
CA HIS A 235 46.19 3.18 21.03
C HIS A 235 45.44 2.18 21.93
N VAL A 236 45.66 0.87 21.72
CA VAL A 236 44.98 -0.22 22.44
C VAL A 236 45.98 -1.32 22.84
N ASN A 237 45.81 -1.90 24.02
CA ASN A 237 46.48 -3.16 24.38
C ASN A 237 45.73 -4.33 23.70
N ARG A 238 46.13 -4.65 22.46
CA ARG A 238 45.42 -5.63 21.62
C ARG A 238 45.34 -7.02 22.26
N THR A 239 46.36 -7.47 23.00
CA THR A 239 46.34 -8.77 23.68
C THR A 239 45.24 -8.84 24.73
N LEU A 240 45.13 -7.82 25.61
CA LEU A 240 44.05 -7.77 26.59
C LEU A 240 42.68 -7.62 25.90
N ASN A 241 42.62 -6.81 24.85
CA ASN A 241 41.40 -6.58 24.08
C ASN A 241 40.85 -7.88 23.49
N VAL A 242 41.67 -8.68 22.80
CA VAL A 242 41.27 -9.96 22.17
C VAL A 242 40.79 -10.97 23.22
N VAL A 243 41.49 -11.09 24.34
CA VAL A 243 41.08 -12.02 25.41
C VAL A 243 39.73 -11.60 26.03
N ALA A 244 39.55 -10.31 26.27
CA ALA A 244 38.32 -9.79 26.89
C ALA A 244 37.13 -9.82 25.92
N SER A 245 37.32 -9.42 24.67
CA SER A 245 36.27 -9.45 23.64
C SER A 245 35.88 -10.88 23.29
N GLY A 246 36.83 -11.82 23.17
CA GLY A 246 36.55 -13.25 22.96
C GLY A 246 35.64 -13.82 24.06
N PHE A 247 35.92 -13.52 25.32
CA PHE A 247 35.06 -13.92 26.45
C PHE A 247 33.65 -13.29 26.40
N GLN A 248 33.54 -12.05 25.94
CA GLN A 248 32.24 -11.39 25.76
C GLN A 248 31.45 -12.01 24.59
N HIS A 249 32.13 -12.28 23.47
CA HIS A 249 31.54 -12.81 22.23
C HIS A 249 31.03 -14.25 22.40
N GLU A 250 31.71 -15.07 23.20
CA GLU A 250 31.34 -16.47 23.45
C GLU A 250 29.88 -16.63 23.92
N LYS A 251 29.36 -15.66 24.68
CA LYS A 251 27.97 -15.66 25.15
C LYS A 251 26.96 -15.62 24.01
N PHE A 252 27.29 -14.92 22.91
CA PHE A 252 26.40 -14.76 21.75
C PHE A 252 26.58 -15.90 20.74
N PHE A 253 27.72 -16.59 20.75
CA PHE A 253 27.94 -17.75 19.88
C PHE A 253 26.94 -18.88 20.13
N ALA A 254 26.45 -19.03 21.37
CA ALA A 254 25.42 -20.01 21.69
C ALA A 254 24.07 -19.77 20.96
N ASP A 255 23.76 -18.52 20.58
CA ASP A 255 22.55 -18.24 19.81
C ASP A 255 22.65 -18.69 18.35
N THR A 256 23.88 -18.91 17.85
CA THR A 256 24.08 -19.47 16.49
C THR A 256 23.69 -20.94 16.42
N ASP A 257 23.71 -21.67 17.53
CA ASP A 257 23.47 -23.11 17.57
C ASP A 257 22.12 -23.47 16.92
N LYS A 258 21.06 -22.73 17.24
CA LYS A 258 19.71 -22.97 16.69
C LYS A 258 19.67 -22.76 15.18
N ILE A 259 20.39 -21.75 14.69
CA ILE A 259 20.48 -21.43 13.26
C ILE A 259 21.22 -22.55 12.54
N ILE A 260 22.38 -22.95 13.07
CA ILE A 260 23.19 -24.05 12.52
C ILE A 260 22.42 -25.37 12.52
N ILE A 261 21.76 -25.72 13.62
CA ILE A 261 20.92 -26.92 13.69
C ILE A 261 19.82 -26.86 12.64
N SER A 262 19.16 -25.71 12.46
CA SER A 262 18.12 -25.56 11.45
C SER A 262 18.66 -25.74 10.03
N ILE A 263 19.79 -25.11 9.69
CA ILE A 263 20.42 -25.23 8.36
C ILE A 263 20.78 -26.68 8.07
N PHE A 264 21.43 -27.37 9.01
CA PHE A 264 21.94 -28.73 8.81
C PHE A 264 20.93 -29.85 9.14
N ASN A 265 19.69 -29.49 9.47
CA ASN A 265 18.53 -30.38 9.50
C ASN A 265 17.63 -30.26 8.25
N GLN A 266 17.79 -29.19 7.46
CA GLN A 266 17.02 -28.99 6.23
C GLN A 266 17.28 -30.13 5.24
N GLN A 267 16.23 -30.73 4.68
CA GLN A 267 16.36 -31.78 3.67
C GLN A 267 16.29 -31.19 2.24
N PRO A 268 16.94 -31.82 1.24
CA PRO A 268 17.82 -33.01 1.35
C PRO A 268 19.26 -32.65 1.82
N ILE A 269 20.01 -33.64 2.34
CA ILE A 269 21.36 -33.43 2.93
C ILE A 269 22.38 -32.92 1.90
N GLU A 270 22.31 -33.46 0.67
CA GLU A 270 23.18 -33.15 -0.47
C GLU A 270 23.12 -31.67 -0.86
N GLU A 271 21.99 -31.03 -0.58
CA GLU A 271 21.76 -29.63 -0.88
C GLU A 271 22.18 -28.69 0.26
N GLN A 272 22.66 -29.18 1.39
CA GLN A 272 23.15 -28.32 2.45
C GLN A 272 24.55 -27.76 2.12
N PRO A 273 25.03 -26.73 2.84
CA PRO A 273 26.40 -26.23 2.65
C PRO A 273 27.45 -27.34 2.84
N SER A 274 28.52 -27.30 2.06
CA SER A 274 29.72 -28.13 2.24
C SER A 274 30.83 -27.37 2.94
N TYR A 275 30.83 -26.04 2.84
CA TYR A 275 31.85 -25.15 3.37
C TYR A 275 31.22 -24.12 4.29
N ILE A 276 31.83 -23.90 5.44
CA ILE A 276 31.47 -22.83 6.36
C ILE A 276 32.66 -21.88 6.46
N VAL A 277 32.51 -20.68 5.91
CA VAL A 277 33.62 -19.72 5.73
C VAL A 277 33.45 -18.56 6.71
N ASP A 278 34.34 -18.48 7.69
CA ASP A 278 34.34 -17.45 8.74
C ASP A 278 35.33 -16.34 8.41
N MET A 279 34.81 -15.14 8.12
CA MET A 279 35.62 -13.94 7.84
C MET A 279 35.97 -13.23 9.14
N GLY A 280 37.27 -13.06 9.39
CA GLY A 280 37.85 -12.61 10.66
C GLY A 280 37.78 -13.70 11.73
N CYS A 281 38.26 -14.90 11.40
CA CYS A 281 38.09 -16.08 12.26
C CYS A 281 38.83 -16.00 13.59
N GLY A 282 39.80 -15.09 13.75
CA GLY A 282 40.52 -14.90 15.01
C GLY A 282 41.23 -16.17 15.45
N ASP A 283 40.75 -16.79 16.54
CA ASP A 283 41.31 -18.04 17.07
C ASP A 283 40.53 -19.30 16.62
N GLY A 284 39.52 -19.16 15.77
CA GLY A 284 38.68 -20.25 15.26
C GLY A 284 37.63 -20.76 16.25
N THR A 285 37.38 -20.07 17.36
CA THR A 285 36.41 -20.51 18.39
C THR A 285 35.00 -20.71 17.83
N LEU A 286 34.51 -19.80 16.98
CA LEU A 286 33.18 -19.90 16.37
C LEU A 286 33.10 -21.11 15.44
N LEU A 287 34.06 -21.27 14.51
CA LEU A 287 34.16 -22.44 13.62
C LEU A 287 34.15 -23.76 14.42
N LYS A 288 34.97 -23.85 15.46
CA LYS A 288 35.07 -25.04 16.32
C LYS A 288 33.76 -25.37 17.01
N ARG A 289 33.04 -24.35 17.51
CA ARG A 289 31.72 -24.51 18.10
C ARG A 289 30.73 -25.04 17.08
N ILE A 290 30.62 -24.39 15.92
CA ILE A 290 29.67 -24.73 14.86
C ILE A 290 29.86 -26.18 14.43
N TYR A 291 31.10 -26.62 14.17
CA TYR A 291 31.37 -28.00 13.77
C TYR A 291 30.91 -29.02 14.82
N LYS A 292 31.17 -28.75 16.11
CA LYS A 292 30.70 -29.60 17.22
C LYS A 292 29.18 -29.66 17.27
N ILE A 293 28.50 -28.53 17.10
CA ILE A 293 27.04 -28.46 17.09
C ILE A 293 26.47 -29.29 15.94
N ILE A 294 27.02 -29.16 14.73
CA ILE A 294 26.59 -29.95 13.57
C ILE A 294 26.75 -31.44 13.87
N LYS A 295 27.96 -31.86 14.28
CA LYS A 295 28.28 -33.26 14.54
C LYS A 295 27.37 -33.90 15.59
N GLN A 296 27.02 -33.16 16.64
CA GLN A 296 26.25 -33.68 17.76
C GLN A 296 24.73 -33.62 17.53
N PHE A 297 24.22 -32.49 17.02
CA PHE A 297 22.80 -32.13 17.10
C PHE A 297 22.07 -32.01 15.77
N SER A 298 22.74 -32.19 14.63
CA SER A 298 22.09 -32.12 13.31
C SER A 298 21.99 -33.47 12.60
N ALA A 299 21.09 -33.56 11.61
CA ALA A 299 20.98 -34.69 10.69
C ALA A 299 22.26 -34.89 9.88
N ARG A 300 22.86 -33.79 9.39
CA ARG A 300 24.17 -33.80 8.70
C ARG A 300 25.27 -34.44 9.54
N GLY A 301 25.26 -34.18 10.85
CA GLY A 301 26.23 -34.73 11.80
C GLY A 301 26.28 -36.26 11.84
N LYS A 302 25.21 -36.95 11.43
CA LYS A 302 25.12 -38.42 11.39
C LYS A 302 25.72 -39.04 10.14
N VAL A 303 25.97 -38.23 9.11
CA VAL A 303 26.42 -38.67 7.77
C VAL A 303 27.60 -37.84 7.27
N LEU A 304 28.46 -37.36 8.18
CA LEU A 304 29.66 -36.60 7.83
C LEU A 304 30.71 -37.43 7.06
N THR A 305 30.58 -38.76 7.06
CA THR A 305 31.43 -39.66 6.29
C THR A 305 31.10 -39.57 4.80
N GLU A 306 29.81 -39.58 4.47
CA GLU A 306 29.29 -39.49 3.10
C GLU A 306 29.26 -38.05 2.59
N TYR A 307 28.90 -37.12 3.47
CA TYR A 307 28.75 -35.70 3.18
C TYR A 307 29.60 -34.87 4.15
N PRO A 308 30.93 -34.76 3.93
CA PRO A 308 31.82 -34.03 4.84
C PRO A 308 31.49 -32.53 4.87
N ILE A 309 31.92 -31.86 5.94
CA ILE A 309 31.93 -30.40 6.06
C ILE A 309 33.37 -29.95 6.23
N ILE A 310 33.74 -28.86 5.55
CA ILE A 310 35.04 -28.21 5.68
C ILE A 310 34.84 -26.82 6.31
N MET A 311 35.54 -26.59 7.42
CA MET A 311 35.56 -25.29 8.10
C MET A 311 36.64 -24.43 7.47
N VAL A 312 36.33 -23.21 7.03
CA VAL A 312 37.30 -22.32 6.39
C VAL A 312 37.49 -21.08 7.24
N GLY A 313 38.67 -20.93 7.85
CA GLY A 313 39.08 -19.74 8.58
C GLY A 313 39.70 -18.72 7.64
N VAL A 314 39.17 -17.50 7.63
CA VAL A 314 39.69 -16.39 6.83
C VAL A 314 40.04 -15.24 7.75
N ASP A 315 41.27 -14.74 7.64
CA ASP A 315 41.74 -13.61 8.44
C ASP A 315 42.84 -12.86 7.67
N TYR A 316 42.91 -11.55 7.83
CA TYR A 316 43.97 -10.73 7.26
C TYR A 316 45.30 -10.86 8.02
N ASN A 317 45.27 -11.37 9.26
CA ASN A 317 46.41 -11.52 10.14
C ASN A 317 46.92 -12.97 10.15
N GLN A 318 48.20 -13.17 9.81
CA GLN A 318 48.80 -14.50 9.74
C GLN A 318 48.85 -15.22 11.10
N GLU A 319 49.06 -14.51 12.21
CA GLU A 319 49.09 -15.12 13.55
C GLU A 319 47.71 -15.67 13.94
N ALA A 320 46.62 -15.01 13.55
CA ALA A 320 45.25 -15.49 13.74
C ALA A 320 44.99 -16.79 12.97
N LEU A 321 45.45 -16.87 11.71
CA LEU A 321 45.38 -18.09 10.91
C LEU A 321 46.15 -19.24 11.56
N ASP A 322 47.37 -18.99 12.03
CA ASP A 322 48.21 -20.02 12.68
C ASP A 322 47.59 -20.53 14.00
N VAL A 323 46.91 -19.67 14.76
CA VAL A 323 46.17 -20.05 15.98
C VAL A 323 44.91 -20.84 15.62
N THR A 324 44.18 -20.40 14.59
CA THR A 324 42.97 -21.07 14.09
C THR A 324 43.29 -22.49 13.61
N ASP A 325 44.34 -22.66 12.81
CA ASP A 325 44.82 -23.96 12.30
C ASP A 325 45.09 -24.95 13.45
N LYS A 326 45.81 -24.50 14.48
CA LYS A 326 46.05 -25.30 15.70
C LYS A 326 44.77 -25.63 16.46
N ASN A 327 43.82 -24.70 16.54
CA ASN A 327 42.58 -24.89 17.30
C ASN A 327 41.62 -25.88 16.60
N LEU A 328 41.76 -26.06 15.28
CA LEU A 328 40.91 -26.90 14.43
C LEU A 328 41.55 -28.24 14.03
N VAL A 329 42.66 -28.66 14.64
CA VAL A 329 43.46 -29.85 14.25
C VAL A 329 42.68 -31.16 14.00
N ASP A 330 41.59 -31.42 14.73
CA ASP A 330 40.76 -32.64 14.60
C ASP A 330 39.50 -32.45 13.72
N ILE A 331 39.41 -31.32 13.04
CA ILE A 331 38.27 -30.89 12.24
C ILE A 331 38.74 -30.71 10.78
N PRO A 332 38.05 -31.23 9.75
CA PRO A 332 38.40 -30.92 8.37
C PRO A 332 38.31 -29.41 8.14
N HIS A 333 39.43 -28.77 7.84
CA HIS A 333 39.49 -27.32 7.75
C HIS A 333 40.53 -26.81 6.74
N LEU A 334 40.42 -25.53 6.41
CA LEU A 334 41.34 -24.74 5.58
C LEU A 334 41.50 -23.36 6.21
N VAL A 335 42.71 -22.80 6.19
CA VAL A 335 42.96 -21.40 6.56
C VAL A 335 43.51 -20.63 5.36
N ILE A 336 42.94 -19.45 5.07
CA ILE A 336 43.37 -18.60 3.94
C ILE A 336 43.39 -17.12 4.34
N PRO A 337 44.26 -16.31 3.73
CA PRO A 337 44.24 -14.87 3.94
C PRO A 337 42.99 -14.24 3.29
N GLY A 338 42.43 -13.21 3.92
CA GLY A 338 41.33 -12.43 3.35
C GLY A 338 41.00 -11.18 4.16
N ASP A 339 40.29 -10.24 3.55
CA ASP A 339 39.92 -8.97 4.16
C ASP A 339 38.40 -8.78 4.06
N ILE A 340 37.78 -8.34 5.15
CA ILE A 340 36.33 -8.09 5.25
C ILE A 340 35.84 -7.12 4.16
N GLY A 341 36.66 -6.15 3.77
CA GLY A 341 36.36 -5.17 2.74
C GLY A 341 36.44 -5.69 1.29
N ALA A 342 36.97 -6.89 1.06
CA ALA A 342 37.26 -7.44 -0.28
C ALA A 342 36.66 -8.85 -0.51
N PRO A 343 35.32 -9.01 -0.44
CA PRO A 343 34.66 -10.30 -0.64
C PRO A 343 34.89 -10.90 -2.04
N GLU A 344 35.13 -10.08 -3.07
CA GLU A 344 35.42 -10.55 -4.42
C GLU A 344 36.74 -11.34 -4.47
N LYS A 345 37.76 -10.86 -3.75
CA LYS A 345 39.05 -11.56 -3.61
C LYS A 345 38.93 -12.86 -2.83
N LEU A 346 38.08 -12.87 -1.79
CA LEU A 346 37.76 -14.11 -1.08
C LEU A 346 37.15 -15.13 -2.04
N LEU A 347 36.18 -14.72 -2.86
CA LEU A 347 35.53 -15.61 -3.83
C LEU A 347 36.53 -16.16 -4.86
N GLU A 348 37.44 -15.33 -5.37
CA GLU A 348 38.53 -15.77 -6.25
C GLU A 348 39.43 -16.81 -5.57
N GLN A 349 39.79 -16.58 -4.31
CA GLN A 349 40.64 -17.49 -3.55
C GLN A 349 39.94 -18.83 -3.24
N LEU A 350 38.64 -18.81 -2.91
CA LEU A 350 37.85 -20.02 -2.72
C LEU A 350 37.83 -20.85 -4.02
N LYS A 351 37.57 -20.22 -5.17
CA LYS A 351 37.60 -20.90 -6.48
C LYS A 351 38.98 -21.47 -6.80
N ALA A 352 40.06 -20.75 -6.46
CA ALA A 352 41.43 -21.24 -6.65
C ALA A 352 41.74 -22.51 -5.83
N GLN A 353 41.06 -22.69 -4.69
CA GLN A 353 41.13 -23.90 -3.86
C GLN A 353 40.18 -25.02 -4.33
N GLY A 354 39.51 -24.86 -5.47
CA GLY A 354 38.54 -25.82 -6.00
C GLY A 354 37.22 -25.84 -5.23
N ILE A 355 36.95 -24.82 -4.40
CA ILE A 355 35.69 -24.72 -3.64
C ILE A 355 34.59 -24.20 -4.56
N GLU A 356 33.50 -24.98 -4.64
CA GLU A 356 32.24 -24.62 -5.29
C GLU A 356 31.55 -23.47 -4.53
N PRO A 357 31.50 -22.24 -5.06
CA PRO A 357 30.99 -21.08 -4.33
C PRO A 357 29.56 -21.25 -3.83
N GLU A 358 28.69 -21.86 -4.62
CA GLU A 358 27.28 -22.05 -4.31
C GLU A 358 27.03 -22.98 -3.10
N LYS A 359 28.04 -23.74 -2.66
CA LYS A 359 27.99 -24.63 -1.49
C LYS A 359 28.54 -23.97 -0.21
N VAL A 360 28.82 -22.67 -0.26
CA VAL A 360 29.37 -21.91 0.86
C VAL A 360 28.26 -21.29 1.70
N LEU A 361 28.31 -21.51 3.01
CA LEU A 361 27.69 -20.68 4.03
C LEU A 361 28.73 -19.69 4.55
N HIS A 362 28.52 -18.40 4.31
CA HIS A 362 29.38 -17.36 4.88
C HIS A 362 28.96 -17.05 6.31
N ILE A 363 29.93 -16.89 7.20
CA ILE A 363 29.71 -16.48 8.58
C ILE A 363 30.72 -15.40 8.98
N ARG A 364 30.37 -14.58 9.97
CA ARG A 364 31.30 -13.69 10.70
C ARG A 364 30.66 -13.16 11.97
N SER A 365 31.48 -12.68 12.89
CA SER A 365 31.01 -12.05 14.13
C SER A 365 31.82 -10.81 14.50
N PHE A 366 31.11 -9.68 14.67
CA PHE A 366 31.62 -8.42 15.20
C PHE A 366 32.78 -7.83 14.39
N LEU A 367 32.56 -7.63 13.08
CA LEU A 367 33.64 -7.26 12.16
C LEU A 367 33.28 -6.20 11.11
N ASP A 368 32.02 -6.06 10.69
CA ASP A 368 31.66 -5.07 9.66
C ASP A 368 31.88 -3.64 10.17
N HIS A 369 31.74 -3.41 11.49
CA HIS A 369 32.04 -2.13 12.11
C HIS A 369 33.55 -1.83 12.22
N ASP A 370 34.43 -2.84 12.23
CA ASP A 370 35.90 -2.67 12.31
C ASP A 370 36.57 -2.84 10.92
N ARG A 371 35.76 -2.76 9.85
CA ARG A 371 36.26 -2.81 8.47
C ARG A 371 37.11 -1.57 8.16
N PRO A 372 38.10 -1.66 7.26
CA PRO A 372 38.70 -0.46 6.69
C PRO A 372 37.63 0.41 6.00
N PHE A 373 37.50 1.68 6.42
CA PHE A 373 36.57 2.61 5.80
C PHE A 373 36.89 2.81 4.31
N ILE A 374 35.87 2.64 3.46
CA ILE A 374 35.94 2.96 2.03
C ILE A 374 34.90 4.04 1.77
N ALA A 375 35.34 5.18 1.23
CA ALA A 375 34.45 6.29 0.90
C ALA A 375 33.43 5.86 -0.19
N PRO A 376 32.18 6.33 -0.10
CA PRO A 376 31.16 6.07 -1.10
C PRO A 376 31.60 6.41 -2.52
N LYS A 377 31.30 5.51 -3.46
CA LYS A 377 31.46 5.76 -4.90
C LYS A 377 30.18 6.29 -5.53
N ASN A 378 29.02 5.93 -4.99
CA ASN A 378 27.71 6.32 -5.53
C ASN A 378 27.28 7.68 -4.96
N THR A 379 27.79 8.76 -5.54
CA THR A 379 27.56 10.13 -5.06
C THR A 379 26.10 10.59 -5.18
N GLU A 380 25.37 10.14 -6.20
CA GLU A 380 23.95 10.48 -6.40
C GLU A 380 23.07 9.91 -5.27
N ILE A 381 23.27 8.63 -4.91
CA ILE A 381 22.55 7.99 -3.80
C ILE A 381 22.97 8.62 -2.47
N ALA A 382 24.26 8.90 -2.28
CA ALA A 382 24.75 9.62 -1.10
C ALA A 382 24.07 10.99 -0.93
N GLN A 383 23.88 11.73 -2.04
CA GLN A 383 23.21 13.02 -2.04
C GLN A 383 21.73 12.91 -1.67
N ALA A 384 21.01 11.92 -2.21
CA ALA A 384 19.62 11.66 -1.81
C ALA A 384 19.51 11.33 -0.31
N ARG A 385 20.47 10.54 0.20
CA ARG A 385 20.56 10.15 1.61
C ARG A 385 20.88 11.31 2.56
N SER A 386 21.45 12.42 2.07
CA SER A 386 21.84 13.58 2.89
C SER A 386 20.66 14.27 3.60
N GLN A 387 19.43 14.08 3.13
CA GLN A 387 18.22 14.67 3.72
C GLN A 387 17.62 13.83 4.86
N LEU A 388 18.17 12.63 5.11
CA LEU A 388 17.72 11.73 6.16
C LEU A 388 18.44 12.04 7.49
N ASP A 389 17.74 11.80 8.59
CA ASP A 389 18.12 12.21 9.95
C ASP A 389 18.98 11.19 10.71
N TYR A 390 19.96 10.59 10.03
CA TYR A 390 20.90 9.64 10.65
C TYR A 390 21.73 10.28 11.76
N GLN A 391 21.97 9.54 12.85
CA GLN A 391 22.75 9.99 14.01
C GLN A 391 24.09 9.24 14.19
N VAL A 392 24.50 8.48 13.17
CA VAL A 392 25.79 7.80 13.11
C VAL A 392 26.93 8.81 13.33
N VAL A 393 27.83 8.52 14.26
CA VAL A 393 29.05 9.31 14.49
C VAL A 393 30.25 8.47 14.11
N ASP A 394 30.95 8.92 13.06
CA ASP A 394 32.09 8.23 12.48
C ASP A 394 33.24 9.24 12.25
N VAL A 395 34.48 8.80 12.41
CA VAL A 395 35.65 9.67 12.47
C VAL A 395 36.72 9.18 11.50
N ASP A 396 37.22 10.10 10.67
CA ASP A 396 38.28 9.78 9.71
C ASP A 396 39.69 9.81 10.34
N ARG A 397 40.69 9.47 9.53
CA ARG A 397 42.11 9.41 9.95
C ARG A 397 42.73 10.75 10.32
N GLU A 398 42.10 11.87 9.95
CA GLU A 398 42.53 13.22 10.33
C GLU A 398 41.75 13.73 11.56
N GLY A 399 40.89 12.88 12.15
CA GLY A 399 40.04 13.23 13.28
C GLY A 399 38.81 14.06 12.90
N LYS A 400 38.49 14.18 11.61
CA LYS A 400 37.31 14.92 11.14
C LYS A 400 36.08 14.04 11.17
N LEU A 401 34.93 14.68 11.37
CA LEU A 401 33.62 14.03 11.34
C LEU A 401 33.31 13.60 9.91
N ILE A 402 33.06 12.30 9.73
CA ILE A 402 32.46 11.79 8.50
C ILE A 402 30.95 12.08 8.61
N PRO A 403 30.32 12.73 7.61
CA PRO A 403 28.89 13.00 7.68
C PRO A 403 28.08 11.70 7.84
N PRO A 404 27.00 11.67 8.66
CA PRO A 404 26.27 10.43 8.96
C PRO A 404 25.80 9.69 7.70
N HIS A 405 25.26 10.41 6.71
CA HIS A 405 24.81 9.83 5.44
C HIS A 405 25.96 9.22 4.62
N ILE A 406 27.19 9.72 4.74
CA ILE A 406 28.37 9.17 4.07
C ILE A 406 28.81 7.87 4.74
N ALA A 407 28.79 7.81 6.07
CA ALA A 407 29.08 6.59 6.83
C ALA A 407 28.06 5.47 6.51
N VAL A 408 26.77 5.80 6.46
CA VAL A 408 25.71 4.86 6.06
C VAL A 408 25.89 4.40 4.62
N GLN A 409 26.16 5.31 3.68
CA GLN A 409 26.38 4.93 2.28
C GLN A 409 27.61 4.03 2.12
N SER A 410 28.67 4.24 2.90
CA SER A 410 29.85 3.36 2.93
C SER A 410 29.48 1.94 3.38
N LEU A 411 28.60 1.82 4.40
CA LEU A 411 28.10 0.54 4.88
C LEU A 411 27.22 -0.14 3.82
N VAL A 412 26.32 0.59 3.16
CA VAL A 412 25.48 0.06 2.06
C VAL A 412 26.36 -0.50 0.94
N GLU A 413 27.35 0.26 0.45
CA GLU A 413 28.25 -0.22 -0.61
C GLU A 413 29.16 -1.37 -0.15
N HIS A 414 29.44 -1.48 1.15
CA HIS A 414 30.12 -2.62 1.74
C HIS A 414 29.26 -3.89 1.74
N LEU A 415 28.02 -3.77 2.18
CA LEU A 415 27.07 -4.87 2.18
C LEU A 415 26.67 -5.26 0.75
N GLU A 416 26.66 -4.33 -0.22
CA GLU A 416 26.42 -4.62 -1.64
C GLU A 416 27.50 -5.56 -2.20
N ARG A 417 28.78 -5.26 -1.92
CA ARG A 417 29.91 -6.13 -2.30
C ARG A 417 29.75 -7.53 -1.74
N TRP A 418 29.36 -7.65 -0.47
CA TRP A 418 29.05 -8.96 0.13
C TRP A 418 27.83 -9.62 -0.50
N SER A 419 26.73 -8.88 -0.66
CA SER A 419 25.47 -9.33 -1.24
C SER A 419 25.65 -9.90 -2.64
N SER A 420 26.64 -9.44 -3.40
CA SER A 420 26.99 -9.96 -4.73
C SER A 420 27.54 -11.39 -4.73
N ILE A 421 28.12 -11.85 -3.62
CA ILE A 421 28.71 -13.20 -3.49
C ILE A 421 27.90 -14.15 -2.60
N ILE A 422 26.94 -13.65 -1.83
CA ILE A 422 26.12 -14.48 -0.93
C ILE A 422 25.26 -15.46 -1.72
N THR A 423 25.27 -16.72 -1.30
CA THR A 423 24.56 -17.83 -1.92
C THR A 423 23.15 -18.01 -1.34
N ARG A 424 22.42 -19.02 -1.83
CA ARG A 424 21.15 -19.46 -1.22
C ARG A 424 21.29 -19.92 0.24
N HIS A 425 22.50 -20.22 0.70
CA HIS A 425 22.77 -20.60 2.09
C HIS A 425 22.82 -19.38 3.03
N GLY A 426 22.96 -18.18 2.47
CA GLY A 426 22.91 -16.93 3.21
C GLY A 426 24.21 -16.60 3.92
N LEU A 427 24.08 -15.70 4.89
CA LEU A 427 25.17 -15.08 5.65
C LEU A 427 24.80 -15.04 7.14
N LEU A 428 25.46 -15.84 7.97
CA LEU A 428 25.32 -15.78 9.42
C LEU A 428 26.20 -14.64 9.97
N LEU A 429 25.58 -13.59 10.48
CA LEU A 429 26.27 -12.36 10.85
C LEU A 429 25.85 -11.91 12.24
N LEU A 430 26.82 -11.83 13.15
CA LEU A 430 26.66 -11.19 14.44
C LEU A 430 27.29 -9.81 14.38
N GLU A 431 26.59 -8.80 14.86
CA GLU A 431 27.12 -7.44 14.87
C GLU A 431 26.71 -6.68 16.12
N VAL A 432 27.57 -5.73 16.52
CA VAL A 432 27.35 -4.79 17.60
C VAL A 432 27.07 -3.39 17.07
N HIS A 433 26.21 -2.66 17.77
CA HIS A 433 25.57 -1.44 17.31
C HIS A 433 25.69 -0.33 18.36
N SER A 434 25.74 0.91 17.88
CA SER A 434 25.65 2.10 18.72
C SER A 434 24.20 2.49 19.02
N LEU A 435 24.00 3.43 19.95
CA LEU A 435 22.71 4.04 20.25
C LEU A 435 22.74 5.57 20.11
N THR A 436 21.56 6.14 19.93
CA THR A 436 21.37 7.60 19.95
C THR A 436 21.52 8.16 21.37
N PRO A 437 22.03 9.40 21.54
CA PRO A 437 22.25 9.98 22.88
C PRO A 437 20.97 10.08 23.72
N ALA A 438 19.81 10.26 23.08
CA ALA A 438 18.52 10.28 23.77
C ALA A 438 18.22 8.95 24.48
N VAL A 439 18.54 7.82 23.84
CA VAL A 439 18.33 6.47 24.39
C VAL A 439 19.43 6.13 25.38
N VAL A 440 20.69 6.49 25.12
CA VAL A 440 21.80 6.29 26.07
C VAL A 440 21.53 7.03 27.38
N LYS A 441 21.09 8.29 27.31
CA LYS A 441 20.71 9.10 28.49
C LYS A 441 19.63 8.43 29.32
N LYS A 442 18.64 7.82 28.66
CA LYS A 442 17.48 7.21 29.31
C LYS A 442 17.80 5.87 29.99
N TYR A 443 18.77 5.13 29.47
CA TYR A 443 19.17 3.79 29.94
C TYR A 443 20.65 3.74 30.33
N ILE A 444 21.13 4.81 30.97
CA ILE A 444 22.55 5.01 31.25
C ILE A 444 23.13 3.92 32.16
N ASP A 445 22.33 3.40 33.09
CA ASP A 445 22.77 2.39 34.05
C ASP A 445 22.69 0.97 33.47
N GLU A 446 21.71 0.73 32.61
CA GLU A 446 21.37 -0.58 32.06
C GLU A 446 22.10 -0.93 30.75
N SER A 447 22.76 0.05 30.12
CA SER A 447 23.38 -0.09 28.79
C SER A 447 24.86 0.30 28.81
N GLU A 448 25.69 -0.46 28.10
CA GLU A 448 27.13 -0.20 27.97
C GLU A 448 27.47 0.92 26.95
N SER A 449 26.45 1.44 26.25
CA SER A 449 26.63 2.26 25.05
C SER A 449 27.41 3.56 25.30
N LEU A 450 27.30 4.19 26.48
CA LEU A 450 28.01 5.44 26.76
C LEU A 450 29.53 5.30 26.56
N HIS A 451 30.16 4.29 27.16
CA HIS A 451 31.59 4.06 26.99
C HIS A 451 31.89 3.31 25.70
N PHE A 452 31.07 2.32 25.35
CA PHE A 452 31.31 1.45 24.20
C PHE A 452 31.29 2.22 22.89
N ASP A 453 30.23 2.99 22.64
CA ASP A 453 30.07 3.76 21.41
C ASP A 453 31.14 4.85 21.31
N ALA A 454 31.53 5.42 22.45
CA ALA A 454 32.56 6.43 22.51
C ALA A 454 33.94 5.88 22.15
N TYR A 455 34.41 4.80 22.77
CA TYR A 455 35.75 4.29 22.46
C TYR A 455 35.82 3.69 21.05
N HIS A 456 34.73 3.16 20.49
CA HIS A 456 34.69 2.72 19.08
C HIS A 456 34.86 3.92 18.14
N ALA A 457 34.05 4.96 18.29
CA ALA A 457 34.15 6.14 17.43
C ALA A 457 35.49 6.87 17.64
N PHE A 458 36.02 6.94 18.87
CA PHE A 458 37.36 7.48 19.11
C PHE A 458 38.45 6.67 18.40
N SER A 459 38.31 5.34 18.32
CA SER A 459 39.26 4.47 17.63
C SER A 459 39.03 4.33 16.12
N MET A 460 38.17 5.19 15.54
CA MET A 460 37.82 5.21 14.11
C MET A 460 37.16 3.92 13.63
N GLN A 461 36.32 3.31 14.48
CA GLN A 461 35.44 2.21 14.11
C GLN A 461 34.04 2.72 13.74
N HIS A 462 33.32 1.94 12.96
CA HIS A 462 32.16 2.36 12.16
C HIS A 462 30.86 1.74 12.68
N LEU A 463 30.57 1.93 13.98
CA LEU A 463 29.29 1.52 14.55
C LEU A 463 28.14 2.33 13.93
N VAL A 464 27.01 1.66 13.73
CA VAL A 464 25.73 2.27 13.37
C VAL A 464 24.67 1.78 14.34
N GLU A 465 23.51 2.46 14.40
CA GLU A 465 22.35 1.91 15.09
C GLU A 465 21.83 0.64 14.40
N ALA A 466 21.23 -0.27 15.16
CA ALA A 466 20.81 -1.58 14.66
C ALA A 466 19.75 -1.49 13.54
N ASP A 467 18.85 -0.50 13.60
CA ASP A 467 17.88 -0.26 12.55
C ASP A 467 18.55 0.23 11.26
N VAL A 468 19.58 1.07 11.38
CA VAL A 468 20.40 1.51 10.24
C VAL A 468 21.15 0.34 9.60
N PHE A 469 21.70 -0.58 10.40
CA PHE A 469 22.36 -1.78 9.89
C PHE A 469 21.40 -2.69 9.10
N LEU A 470 20.21 -2.96 9.66
CA LEU A 470 19.19 -3.76 8.97
C LEU A 470 18.71 -3.09 7.69
N MET A 471 18.57 -1.76 7.69
CA MET A 471 18.23 -1.00 6.48
C MET A 471 19.33 -1.09 5.43
N ALA A 472 20.60 -0.92 5.80
CA ALA A 472 21.71 -1.03 4.86
C ALA A 472 21.79 -2.43 4.22
N ALA A 473 21.47 -3.48 4.96
CA ALA A 473 21.35 -4.84 4.43
C ALA A 473 20.13 -4.99 3.50
N ALA A 474 18.98 -4.45 3.89
CA ALA A 474 17.74 -4.54 3.12
C ALA A 474 17.81 -3.78 1.78
N GLU A 475 18.53 -2.66 1.72
CA GLU A 475 18.78 -1.88 0.50
C GLU A 475 19.56 -2.68 -0.55
N VAL A 476 20.35 -3.67 -0.14
CA VAL A 476 21.13 -4.54 -1.02
C VAL A 476 20.52 -5.94 -1.16
N GLY A 477 19.27 -6.11 -0.72
CA GLY A 477 18.50 -7.34 -0.82
C GLY A 477 18.88 -8.43 0.20
N LEU A 478 19.60 -8.11 1.26
CA LEU A 478 19.92 -9.04 2.36
C LEU A 478 18.91 -8.85 3.49
N PHE A 479 18.12 -9.90 3.80
CA PHE A 479 17.08 -9.86 4.82
C PHE A 479 17.37 -10.83 5.95
N SER A 480 17.33 -10.36 7.19
CA SER A 480 17.59 -11.18 8.37
C SER A 480 16.37 -12.08 8.65
N ARG A 481 16.54 -13.40 8.54
CA ARG A 481 15.42 -14.35 8.69
C ARG A 481 14.79 -14.26 10.07
N LYS A 482 13.46 -14.18 10.13
CA LYS A 482 12.68 -13.97 11.36
C LYS A 482 12.97 -15.03 12.43
N GLU A 483 13.13 -16.29 12.03
CA GLU A 483 13.35 -17.43 12.93
C GLU A 483 14.76 -17.46 13.52
N ALA A 484 15.73 -16.92 12.78
CA ALA A 484 17.13 -16.85 13.20
C ALA A 484 17.42 -15.61 14.05
N PHE A 485 16.63 -14.56 13.88
CA PHE A 485 16.90 -13.25 14.45
C PHE A 485 16.90 -13.26 15.99
N ARG A 486 17.98 -12.73 16.58
CA ARG A 486 18.05 -12.37 18.00
C ARG A 486 18.64 -10.99 18.16
N LYS A 487 18.21 -10.30 19.22
CA LYS A 487 18.75 -9.00 19.61
C LYS A 487 19.05 -8.93 21.09
N TYR A 488 20.02 -8.12 21.47
CA TYR A 488 20.39 -7.86 22.87
C TYR A 488 20.56 -6.37 23.14
N PRO A 489 20.22 -5.92 24.36
CA PRO A 489 19.48 -6.63 25.42
C PRO A 489 18.06 -7.04 25.00
N LYS A 490 17.58 -8.20 25.47
CA LYS A 490 16.35 -8.83 24.97
C LYS A 490 15.09 -8.01 25.21
N THR A 491 14.97 -7.35 26.36
CA THR A 491 13.71 -6.75 26.84
C THR A 491 13.72 -5.24 26.93
N LEU A 492 14.88 -4.58 26.82
CA LEU A 492 14.96 -3.12 26.81
C LEU A 492 14.66 -2.59 25.40
N PRO A 493 14.10 -1.37 25.26
CA PRO A 493 13.77 -0.75 23.97
C PRO A 493 15.02 -0.15 23.30
N LEU A 494 16.07 -0.95 23.21
CA LEU A 494 17.34 -0.61 22.58
C LEU A 494 18.00 -1.91 22.08
N THR A 495 18.90 -1.77 21.11
CA THR A 495 19.60 -2.91 20.52
C THR A 495 21.06 -2.57 20.36
N ARG A 496 21.91 -3.29 21.11
CA ARG A 496 23.36 -3.21 21.01
C ARG A 496 23.95 -4.34 20.21
N ILE A 497 23.31 -5.51 20.14
CA ILE A 497 23.82 -6.66 19.40
C ILE A 497 22.69 -7.31 18.64
N THR A 498 22.96 -7.72 17.40
CA THR A 498 22.06 -8.54 16.59
C THR A 498 22.76 -9.83 16.18
N VAL A 499 22.03 -10.93 16.18
CA VAL A 499 22.42 -12.22 15.57
C VAL A 499 21.48 -12.43 14.39
N ASN A 500 22.04 -12.51 13.19
CA ASN A 500 21.29 -12.54 11.95
C ASN A 500 21.67 -13.76 11.12
N HIS A 501 20.70 -14.38 10.47
CA HIS A 501 20.95 -15.18 9.28
C HIS A 501 20.35 -14.42 8.11
N PHE A 502 21.18 -13.70 7.36
CA PHE A 502 20.75 -12.97 6.19
C PHE A 502 20.57 -13.93 5.01
N GLU A 503 19.44 -13.81 4.32
CA GLU A 503 19.23 -14.44 3.03
C GLU A 503 19.14 -13.38 1.93
N LYS A 504 19.69 -13.69 0.75
CA LYS A 504 19.60 -12.83 -0.42
C LYS A 504 18.24 -13.02 -1.08
N ARG A 505 17.42 -11.97 -1.11
CA ARG A 505 16.15 -11.92 -1.86
C ARG A 505 16.32 -11.07 -3.12
N LYS A 506 15.32 -11.13 -4.01
CA LYS A 506 15.38 -10.49 -5.34
C LYS A 506 14.98 -9.01 -5.35
N TYR A 507 14.38 -8.54 -4.26
CA TYR A 507 13.91 -7.17 -4.09
C TYR A 507 14.73 -6.43 -3.04
N GLN A 508 14.53 -5.13 -2.94
CA GLN A 508 15.17 -4.25 -1.97
C GLN A 508 14.11 -3.55 -1.11
N ILE A 509 14.42 -3.27 0.15
CA ILE A 509 13.62 -2.37 0.99
C ILE A 509 14.48 -1.17 1.37
N ARG A 510 13.93 0.02 1.19
CA ARG A 510 14.59 1.29 1.52
C ARG A 510 13.63 2.26 2.19
N TYR A 511 14.16 3.35 2.71
CA TYR A 511 13.32 4.45 3.16
C TYR A 511 12.59 5.12 1.98
N ALA A 512 11.32 5.44 2.20
CA ALA A 512 10.55 6.30 1.31
C ALA A 512 11.01 7.76 1.46
N THR A 513 10.99 8.48 0.34
CA THR A 513 11.43 9.87 0.26
C THR A 513 10.36 10.75 -0.40
N VAL A 514 10.56 12.07 -0.39
CA VAL A 514 9.68 13.01 -1.10
C VAL A 514 9.63 12.74 -2.61
N ASN A 515 10.70 12.18 -3.18
CA ASN A 515 10.76 11.82 -4.60
C ASN A 515 9.84 10.64 -4.95
N ASP A 516 9.41 9.85 -3.94
CA ASP A 516 8.55 8.68 -4.14
C ASP A 516 7.06 9.04 -4.16
N ILE A 517 6.69 10.25 -3.71
CA ILE A 517 5.28 10.70 -3.62
C ILE A 517 4.51 10.49 -4.92
N PRO A 518 5.02 10.85 -6.12
CA PRO A 518 4.28 10.64 -7.37
C PRO A 518 3.95 9.16 -7.66
N ASN A 519 4.77 8.23 -7.19
CA ASN A 519 4.53 6.79 -7.33
C ASN A 519 3.61 6.27 -6.23
N LEU A 520 3.75 6.77 -5.00
CA LEU A 520 2.90 6.41 -3.86
C LEU A 520 1.43 6.77 -4.09
N LEU A 521 1.15 7.91 -4.73
CA LEU A 521 -0.20 8.34 -5.07
C LEU A 521 -0.94 7.40 -6.05
N LYS A 522 -0.21 6.53 -6.75
CA LYS A 522 -0.75 5.56 -7.72
C LYS A 522 -1.03 4.18 -7.08
N CYS A 523 -0.69 4.00 -5.81
CA CYS A 523 -0.91 2.73 -5.13
C CYS A 523 -2.36 2.60 -4.62
N ALA A 524 -2.81 1.35 -4.46
CA ALA A 524 -3.97 1.05 -3.64
C ALA A 524 -3.61 1.23 -2.15
N THR A 525 -4.52 1.82 -1.38
CA THR A 525 -4.31 2.27 0.00
C THR A 525 -5.38 1.70 0.93
N PHE A 526 -5.01 1.28 2.14
CA PHE A 526 -5.95 0.63 3.04
C PHE A 526 -6.85 1.59 3.85
N ASN A 527 -6.29 2.60 4.53
CA ASN A 527 -7.11 3.39 5.46
C ASN A 527 -7.98 4.43 4.76
N GLN A 528 -7.37 5.22 3.88
CA GLN A 528 -8.03 6.31 3.18
C GLN A 528 -7.26 6.67 1.90
N PRO A 529 -7.90 7.30 0.93
CA PRO A 529 -7.18 8.01 -0.13
C PRO A 529 -6.20 9.02 0.50
N VAL A 530 -4.94 8.89 0.11
CA VAL A 530 -3.84 9.73 0.59
C VAL A 530 -3.59 10.89 -0.36
N ASN A 531 -2.96 11.96 0.14
CA ASN A 531 -2.61 13.12 -0.67
C ASN A 531 -1.15 13.52 -0.44
N GLU A 532 -0.61 14.31 -1.39
CA GLU A 532 0.77 14.79 -1.34
C GLU A 532 1.08 15.56 -0.05
N PRO A 533 0.29 16.56 0.41
CA PRO A 533 0.57 17.26 1.66
C PRO A 533 0.68 16.35 2.87
N PHE A 534 -0.15 15.31 2.96
CA PHE A 534 -0.12 14.33 4.03
C PHE A 534 1.21 13.55 4.05
N PHE A 535 1.69 13.10 2.88
CA PHE A 535 3.00 12.45 2.78
C PHE A 535 4.15 13.40 3.12
N GLN A 536 4.10 14.65 2.64
CA GLN A 536 5.11 15.66 2.94
C GLN A 536 5.25 15.88 4.45
N VAL A 537 4.12 15.91 5.19
CA VAL A 537 4.14 16.04 6.66
C VAL A 537 4.81 14.85 7.33
N LEU A 538 4.42 13.62 6.96
CA LEU A 538 5.00 12.40 7.53
C LEU A 538 6.51 12.31 7.28
N LEU A 539 6.91 12.46 6.02
CA LEU A 539 8.32 12.38 5.60
C LEU A 539 9.19 13.46 6.26
N LYS A 540 8.62 14.64 6.55
CA LYS A 540 9.34 15.71 7.25
C LYS A 540 9.48 15.44 8.75
N GLN A 541 8.47 14.84 9.39
CA GLN A 541 8.48 14.56 10.82
C GLN A 541 9.40 13.40 11.19
N THR A 542 9.42 12.35 10.36
CA THR A 542 10.22 11.15 10.60
C THR A 542 10.85 10.61 9.31
N PRO A 543 11.90 11.28 8.78
CA PRO A 543 12.50 10.95 7.48
C PRO A 543 12.97 9.49 7.35
N THR A 544 13.37 8.87 8.45
CA THR A 544 13.85 7.48 8.52
C THR A 544 12.83 6.52 9.17
N ALA A 545 11.52 6.72 8.95
CA ALA A 545 10.48 5.85 9.52
C ALA A 545 9.44 5.29 8.53
N HIS A 546 9.59 5.59 7.24
CA HIS A 546 8.66 5.12 6.21
C HIS A 546 9.42 4.19 5.26
N LEU A 547 8.92 2.98 5.07
CA LEU A 547 9.61 1.92 4.34
C LEU A 547 8.87 1.60 3.06
N LEU A 548 9.60 1.40 1.97
CA LEU A 548 9.06 0.93 0.70
C LEU A 548 9.87 -0.23 0.16
N LEU A 549 9.21 -1.10 -0.60
CA LEU A 549 9.78 -2.25 -1.27
C LEU A 549 9.81 -2.00 -2.78
N GLU A 550 10.99 -2.20 -3.37
CA GLU A 550 11.23 -2.10 -4.80
C GLU A 550 11.66 -3.45 -5.37
N TYR A 551 11.12 -3.78 -6.53
CA TYR A 551 11.54 -4.93 -7.31
C TYR A 551 11.83 -4.48 -8.74
N GLN A 552 13.09 -4.65 -9.18
CA GLN A 552 13.55 -4.20 -10.51
C GLN A 552 13.32 -2.70 -10.78
N GLY A 553 13.40 -1.86 -9.74
CA GLY A 553 13.15 -0.42 -9.83
C GLY A 553 11.67 -0.02 -9.86
N GLU A 554 10.73 -0.97 -9.76
CA GLU A 554 9.31 -0.70 -9.63
C GLU A 554 8.87 -0.73 -8.16
N LEU A 555 8.16 0.31 -7.71
CA LEU A 555 7.54 0.36 -6.39
C LEU A 555 6.46 -0.73 -6.27
N VAL A 556 6.59 -1.60 -5.27
CA VAL A 556 5.64 -2.70 -5.03
C VAL A 556 4.71 -2.41 -3.87
N ALA A 557 5.26 -1.96 -2.75
CA ALA A 557 4.51 -1.68 -1.53
C ALA A 557 5.22 -0.62 -0.70
N ALA A 558 4.49 0.10 0.13
CA ALA A 558 5.05 1.03 1.11
C ALA A 558 4.24 1.01 2.41
N ILE A 559 4.93 1.18 3.53
CA ILE A 559 4.36 1.29 4.87
C ILE A 559 4.88 2.57 5.50
N PHE A 560 3.95 3.46 5.84
CA PHE A 560 4.26 4.68 6.58
C PHE A 560 3.92 4.44 8.05
N THR A 561 4.83 4.83 8.94
CA THR A 561 4.62 4.75 10.38
C THR A 561 4.43 6.13 11.01
N GLU A 562 4.01 6.15 12.27
CA GLU A 562 4.01 7.32 13.14
C GLU A 562 4.71 6.96 14.46
N THR A 563 5.46 7.90 15.02
CA THR A 563 6.10 7.73 16.35
C THR A 563 5.39 8.62 17.37
N LYS A 564 4.96 8.03 18.49
CA LYS A 564 4.09 8.66 19.49
C LYS A 564 4.59 8.41 20.91
N ASN A 565 3.95 9.05 21.89
CA ASN A 565 4.18 8.83 23.33
C ASN A 565 5.66 8.96 23.73
N SER A 566 6.25 10.14 23.53
CA SER A 566 7.68 10.40 23.78
C SER A 566 8.62 9.49 22.98
N ASN A 567 8.25 9.18 21.74
CA ASN A 567 8.97 8.29 20.83
C ASN A 567 9.15 6.85 21.37
N GLU A 568 8.17 6.35 22.13
CA GLU A 568 8.19 4.98 22.67
C GLU A 568 7.31 3.99 21.89
N VAL A 569 6.35 4.48 21.11
CA VAL A 569 5.39 3.65 20.37
C VAL A 569 5.51 3.93 18.87
N LEU A 570 5.67 2.87 18.08
CA LEU A 570 5.70 2.92 16.61
C LEU A 570 4.39 2.37 16.04
N GLY A 571 3.54 3.22 15.48
CA GLY A 571 2.26 2.79 14.89
C GLY A 571 2.34 2.70 13.37
N ILE A 572 1.71 1.70 12.77
CA ILE A 572 1.50 1.69 11.31
C ILE A 572 0.39 2.68 10.94
N ARG A 573 0.74 3.70 10.14
CA ARG A 573 -0.15 4.80 9.75
C ARG A 573 -0.81 4.60 8.40
N GLU A 574 -0.08 4.10 7.40
CA GLU A 574 -0.61 3.75 6.07
C GLU A 574 0.05 2.51 5.48
N PHE A 575 -0.70 1.80 4.65
CA PHE A 575 -0.23 0.66 3.85
C PHE A 575 -0.64 0.87 2.41
N LEU A 576 0.34 0.87 1.52
CA LEU A 576 0.22 1.06 0.08
C LEU A 576 0.72 -0.16 -0.69
N VAL A 577 0.01 -0.55 -1.74
CA VAL A 577 0.41 -1.66 -2.63
C VAL A 577 0.13 -1.36 -4.09
N ARG A 578 1.00 -1.83 -4.98
CA ARG A 578 0.83 -1.76 -6.43
C ARG A 578 0.45 -3.15 -6.96
N THR A 579 -0.85 -3.36 -7.12
CA THR A 579 -1.42 -4.70 -7.41
C THR A 579 -1.10 -5.23 -8.80
N SER A 580 -0.56 -4.38 -9.69
CA SER A 580 -0.10 -4.77 -11.03
C SER A 580 1.22 -5.54 -11.02
N VAL A 581 2.00 -5.48 -9.93
CA VAL A 581 3.29 -6.18 -9.83
C VAL A 581 3.06 -7.66 -9.54
N GLU A 582 3.79 -8.55 -10.20
CA GLU A 582 3.68 -9.99 -9.96
C GLU A 582 4.06 -10.33 -8.49
N ASN A 583 3.33 -11.23 -7.85
CA ASN A 583 3.54 -11.65 -6.46
C ASN A 583 3.50 -10.52 -5.41
N TRP A 584 2.91 -9.35 -5.74
CA TRP A 584 2.86 -8.18 -4.85
C TRP A 584 2.33 -8.49 -3.45
N GLN A 585 1.38 -9.42 -3.28
CA GLN A 585 0.83 -9.79 -1.97
C GLN A 585 1.87 -10.44 -1.05
N VAL A 586 2.73 -11.30 -1.60
CA VAL A 586 3.81 -11.94 -0.86
C VAL A 586 4.85 -10.89 -0.48
N LEU A 587 5.21 -10.02 -1.43
CA LEU A 587 6.16 -8.93 -1.22
C LEU A 587 5.64 -7.91 -0.18
N ALA A 588 4.35 -7.59 -0.19
CA ALA A 588 3.73 -6.73 0.81
C ALA A 588 3.76 -7.36 2.22
N LYS A 589 3.54 -8.68 2.33
CA LYS A 589 3.71 -9.40 3.61
C LYS A 589 5.14 -9.36 4.11
N ASP A 590 6.09 -9.61 3.22
CA ASP A 590 7.52 -9.51 3.54
C ASP A 590 7.89 -8.10 4.03
N LEU A 591 7.37 -7.05 3.39
CA LEU A 591 7.57 -5.67 3.85
C LEU A 591 7.00 -5.45 5.26
N LEU A 592 5.80 -5.96 5.55
CA LEU A 592 5.20 -5.85 6.88
C LEU A 592 6.01 -6.60 7.95
N GLU A 593 6.50 -7.79 7.65
CA GLU A 593 7.38 -8.56 8.55
C GLU A 593 8.71 -7.84 8.78
N PHE A 594 9.26 -7.20 7.74
CA PHE A 594 10.46 -6.39 7.87
C PHE A 594 10.22 -5.14 8.73
N VAL A 595 9.08 -4.44 8.57
CA VAL A 595 8.72 -3.29 9.42
C VAL A 595 8.64 -3.72 10.89
N GLU A 596 8.08 -4.89 11.20
CA GLU A 596 8.06 -5.44 12.56
C GLU A 596 9.49 -5.67 13.09
N GLN A 597 10.34 -6.37 12.33
CA GLN A 597 11.72 -6.66 12.75
C GLN A 597 12.57 -5.39 12.92
N TRP A 598 12.46 -4.45 11.98
CA TRP A 598 13.09 -3.14 12.02
C TRP A 598 12.60 -2.31 13.22
N GLY A 599 11.29 -2.29 13.46
CA GLY A 599 10.69 -1.59 14.59
C GLY A 599 11.13 -2.14 15.95
N VAL A 600 11.34 -3.46 16.05
CA VAL A 600 11.84 -4.13 17.27
C VAL A 600 13.26 -3.68 17.64
N VAL A 601 14.08 -3.27 16.66
CA VAL A 601 15.44 -2.78 16.92
C VAL A 601 15.56 -1.26 16.95
N LYS A 602 14.51 -0.54 16.55
CA LYS A 602 14.53 0.93 16.47
C LYS A 602 14.80 1.55 17.86
N PRO A 603 15.79 2.45 18.00
CA PRO A 603 16.16 3.00 19.31
C PRO A 603 14.98 3.68 20.01
N GLY A 604 14.67 3.24 21.24
CA GLY A 604 13.64 3.83 22.11
C GLY A 604 12.24 3.23 21.97
N ILE A 605 11.97 2.45 20.91
CA ILE A 605 10.65 1.84 20.68
C ILE A 605 10.43 0.65 21.62
N LYS A 606 9.33 0.71 22.37
CA LYS A 606 8.88 -0.33 23.30
C LYS A 606 7.87 -1.27 22.66
N GLU A 607 7.00 -0.76 21.79
CA GLU A 607 5.93 -1.53 21.16
C GLU A 607 5.58 -1.02 19.76
N ILE A 608 4.95 -1.90 18.97
CA ILE A 608 4.50 -1.62 17.61
C ILE A 608 2.98 -1.79 17.53
N GLU A 609 2.26 -0.73 17.17
CA GLU A 609 0.80 -0.72 17.03
C GLU A 609 0.35 -1.04 15.59
N GLY A 610 -0.76 -1.75 15.47
CA GLY A 610 -1.47 -1.94 14.20
C GLY A 610 -1.11 -3.20 13.41
N LEU A 611 -0.06 -3.95 13.78
CA LEU A 611 0.41 -5.13 13.03
C LEU A 611 -0.70 -6.11 12.64
N LEU A 612 -1.56 -6.50 13.57
CA LEU A 612 -2.66 -7.45 13.31
C LEU A 612 -3.66 -6.90 12.27
N LYS A 613 -4.10 -5.64 12.43
CA LYS A 613 -5.04 -4.98 11.52
C LYS A 613 -4.50 -4.97 10.08
N TYR A 614 -3.24 -4.59 9.90
CA TYR A 614 -2.65 -4.49 8.56
C TYR A 614 -2.28 -5.85 7.97
N HIS A 615 -1.91 -6.83 8.81
CA HIS A 615 -1.68 -8.20 8.38
C HIS A 615 -2.98 -8.86 7.87
N GLU A 616 -4.11 -8.65 8.55
CA GLU A 616 -5.43 -9.11 8.10
C GLU A 616 -5.85 -8.42 6.80
N ALA A 617 -5.58 -7.12 6.66
CA ALA A 617 -5.90 -6.35 5.47
C ALA A 617 -5.22 -6.90 4.21
N ILE A 618 -3.92 -7.17 4.25
CA ILE A 618 -3.17 -7.73 3.12
C ILE A 618 -3.46 -9.22 2.88
N SER A 619 -3.74 -9.97 3.95
CA SER A 619 -4.06 -11.40 3.82
C SER A 619 -5.45 -11.65 3.21
N ASN A 620 -6.40 -10.74 3.44
CA ASN A 620 -7.76 -10.81 2.92
C ASN A 620 -8.09 -9.61 2.00
N PHE A 621 -7.19 -9.31 1.05
CA PHE A 621 -7.22 -8.07 0.25
C PHE A 621 -8.58 -7.69 -0.36
N GLN A 622 -9.28 -8.63 -0.99
CA GLN A 622 -10.58 -8.32 -1.62
C GLN A 622 -11.69 -8.04 -0.59
N LYS A 623 -11.62 -8.61 0.61
CA LYS A 623 -12.62 -8.40 1.67
C LYS A 623 -12.39 -7.08 2.43
N SER A 624 -11.15 -6.61 2.48
CA SER A 624 -10.73 -5.46 3.27
C SER A 624 -10.97 -4.11 2.60
N LYS A 625 -11.52 -4.08 1.37
CA LYS A 625 -11.94 -2.87 0.63
C LYS A 625 -10.86 -1.78 0.61
N TRP A 626 -9.83 -2.00 -0.21
CA TRP A 626 -8.77 -1.03 -0.44
C TRP A 626 -9.24 0.07 -1.38
N TYR A 627 -8.83 1.31 -1.10
CA TYR A 627 -9.10 2.45 -1.96
C TYR A 627 -8.04 2.53 -3.05
N GLN A 628 -8.44 2.88 -4.26
CA GLN A 628 -7.53 3.40 -5.27
C GLN A 628 -7.74 4.91 -5.38
N SER A 629 -6.64 5.65 -5.45
CA SER A 629 -6.66 7.11 -5.49
C SER A 629 -6.31 7.59 -6.89
N SER A 630 -7.15 8.47 -7.44
CA SER A 630 -6.85 9.24 -8.64
C SER A 630 -7.29 10.68 -8.45
N VAL A 631 -6.78 11.60 -9.28
CA VAL A 631 -7.19 13.02 -9.24
C VAL A 631 -8.70 13.14 -9.39
N LEU A 632 -9.29 12.32 -10.27
CA LEU A 632 -10.71 12.23 -10.50
C LEU A 632 -11.48 11.84 -9.23
N ASN A 633 -11.11 10.72 -8.59
CA ASN A 633 -11.74 10.26 -7.35
C ASN A 633 -11.72 11.36 -6.28
N LYS A 634 -10.56 11.99 -6.07
CA LYS A 634 -10.40 13.06 -5.08
C LYS A 634 -11.36 14.23 -5.33
N LYS A 635 -11.34 14.79 -6.55
CA LYS A 635 -12.18 15.96 -6.88
C LYS A 635 -13.68 15.65 -6.71
N LEU A 636 -14.10 14.44 -7.09
CA LEU A 636 -15.49 13.99 -6.95
C LEU A 636 -15.88 13.87 -5.47
N ILE A 637 -15.07 13.23 -4.63
CA ILE A 637 -15.37 13.13 -3.20
C ILE A 637 -15.40 14.51 -2.53
N GLU A 638 -14.49 15.43 -2.89
CA GLU A 638 -14.51 16.81 -2.39
C GLU A 638 -15.79 17.55 -2.82
N LYS A 639 -16.19 17.44 -4.09
CA LYS A 639 -17.43 18.03 -4.60
C LYS A 639 -18.66 17.51 -3.84
N ILE A 640 -18.77 16.20 -3.64
CA ILE A 640 -19.90 15.58 -2.94
C ILE A 640 -19.95 16.03 -1.48
N THR A 641 -18.80 16.03 -0.81
CA THR A 641 -18.70 16.40 0.62
C THR A 641 -19.11 17.85 0.87
N LEU A 642 -18.79 18.74 -0.07
CA LEU A 642 -19.07 20.17 0.02
C LEU A 642 -20.36 20.59 -0.71
N HIS A 643 -21.11 19.63 -1.27
CA HIS A 643 -22.29 19.91 -2.06
C HIS A 643 -23.43 20.49 -1.20
N GLU A 644 -24.28 21.35 -1.77
CA GLU A 644 -25.43 21.93 -1.07
C GLU A 644 -26.39 20.87 -0.52
N LEU A 645 -26.56 19.75 -1.25
CA LEU A 645 -27.41 18.64 -0.82
C LEU A 645 -26.83 17.82 0.35
N ALA A 646 -25.59 18.07 0.77
CA ALA A 646 -24.94 17.29 1.83
C ALA A 646 -25.57 17.49 3.22
N THR A 647 -26.37 18.54 3.40
CA THR A 647 -27.12 18.79 4.64
C THR A 647 -28.50 18.13 4.68
N LEU A 648 -28.93 17.47 3.59
CA LEU A 648 -30.26 16.89 3.45
C LEU A 648 -30.20 15.36 3.50
N GLU A 649 -31.23 14.75 4.08
CA GLU A 649 -31.38 13.30 4.18
C GLU A 649 -32.31 12.72 3.09
N LEU A 650 -32.24 11.42 2.85
CA LEU A 650 -33.03 10.71 1.82
C LEU A 650 -34.55 10.98 1.93
N CYS A 651 -35.10 11.06 3.14
CA CYS A 651 -36.53 11.36 3.35
C CYS A 651 -36.95 12.72 2.79
N ASN A 652 -36.02 13.68 2.64
CA ASN A 652 -36.28 14.97 2.00
C ASN A 652 -36.02 14.88 0.49
N LEU A 653 -34.87 14.32 0.11
CA LEU A 653 -34.41 14.29 -1.29
C LEU A 653 -35.31 13.43 -2.18
N MET A 654 -35.76 12.27 -1.68
CA MET A 654 -36.57 11.28 -2.40
C MET A 654 -38.06 11.35 -2.07
N ALA A 655 -38.51 12.40 -1.35
CA ALA A 655 -39.92 12.56 -0.98
C ALA A 655 -40.88 12.49 -2.19
N PRO A 656 -40.59 13.14 -3.35
CA PRO A 656 -41.46 13.07 -4.52
C PRO A 656 -41.63 11.63 -5.03
N GLU A 657 -40.52 10.90 -5.19
CA GLU A 657 -40.53 9.52 -5.65
C GLU A 657 -41.26 8.61 -4.68
N TYR A 658 -41.03 8.75 -3.37
CA TYR A 658 -41.68 7.92 -2.36
C TYR A 658 -43.20 8.11 -2.32
N GLU A 659 -43.68 9.36 -2.42
CA GLU A 659 -45.12 9.65 -2.46
C GLU A 659 -45.76 9.14 -3.76
N LEU A 660 -45.09 9.31 -4.90
CA LEU A 660 -45.59 8.84 -6.20
C LEU A 660 -45.63 7.32 -6.28
N GLU A 661 -44.58 6.62 -5.84
CA GLU A 661 -44.56 5.15 -5.78
C GLU A 661 -45.62 4.59 -4.83
N ALA A 662 -45.85 5.24 -3.69
CA ALA A 662 -46.89 4.85 -2.75
C ALA A 662 -48.30 4.99 -3.37
N PHE A 663 -48.57 6.08 -4.07
CA PHE A 663 -49.84 6.30 -4.76
C PHE A 663 -50.02 5.34 -5.94
N ALA A 664 -49.01 5.20 -6.80
CA ALA A 664 -49.02 4.33 -7.96
C ALA A 664 -49.23 2.85 -7.59
N ALA A 665 -48.71 2.39 -6.45
CA ALA A 665 -48.96 1.02 -5.98
C ALA A 665 -50.42 0.77 -5.58
N ARG A 666 -51.11 1.77 -5.01
CA ARG A 666 -52.55 1.68 -4.69
C ARG A 666 -53.37 1.60 -5.97
N TRP A 667 -52.99 2.39 -6.97
CA TRP A 667 -53.62 2.36 -8.28
C TRP A 667 -53.34 1.04 -9.01
N LEU A 668 -52.10 0.53 -8.96
CA LEU A 668 -51.75 -0.77 -9.53
C LEU A 668 -52.59 -1.91 -8.94
N LEU A 669 -52.78 -1.95 -7.62
CA LEU A 669 -53.67 -2.93 -7.01
C LEU A 669 -55.09 -2.78 -7.54
N ARG A 670 -55.57 -1.54 -7.71
CA ARG A 670 -56.89 -1.30 -8.29
C ARG A 670 -56.99 -1.79 -9.75
N VAL A 671 -55.94 -1.60 -10.55
CA VAL A 671 -55.84 -2.14 -11.91
C VAL A 671 -56.00 -3.67 -11.91
N PHE A 672 -55.32 -4.39 -11.01
CA PHE A 672 -55.49 -5.84 -10.88
C PHE A 672 -56.92 -6.23 -10.49
N GLN A 673 -57.56 -5.47 -9.59
CA GLN A 673 -58.95 -5.68 -9.20
C GLN A 673 -59.93 -5.44 -10.35
N ASP A 674 -59.72 -4.40 -11.15
CA ASP A 674 -60.51 -4.13 -12.36
C ASP A 674 -60.31 -5.22 -13.43
N MET A 675 -59.17 -5.91 -13.41
CA MET A 675 -58.90 -7.10 -14.24
C MET A 675 -59.41 -8.42 -13.62
N GLY A 676 -59.95 -8.39 -12.40
CA GLY A 676 -60.67 -9.50 -11.77
C GLY A 676 -59.92 -10.32 -10.72
N VAL A 677 -58.82 -9.83 -10.16
CA VAL A 677 -58.05 -10.53 -9.10
C VAL A 677 -57.71 -9.61 -7.91
N PHE A 678 -57.43 -10.20 -6.75
CA PHE A 678 -56.98 -9.50 -5.52
C PHE A 678 -58.05 -8.65 -4.82
N LEU A 679 -59.33 -9.01 -5.00
CA LEU A 679 -60.44 -8.35 -4.31
C LEU A 679 -60.57 -8.82 -2.85
N ARG A 680 -60.21 -10.08 -2.57
CA ARG A 680 -60.36 -10.69 -1.26
C ARG A 680 -59.02 -11.18 -0.72
N GLU A 681 -58.92 -11.20 0.60
CA GLU A 681 -57.82 -11.84 1.31
C GLU A 681 -57.93 -13.38 1.18
N GLY A 682 -56.79 -14.05 1.11
CA GLY A 682 -56.70 -15.52 1.06
C GLY A 682 -56.91 -16.12 -0.33
N GLU A 683 -56.99 -15.30 -1.37
CA GLU A 683 -56.91 -15.77 -2.75
C GLU A 683 -55.50 -16.32 -3.01
N SER A 684 -55.42 -17.42 -3.77
CA SER A 684 -54.19 -18.16 -4.00
C SER A 684 -54.09 -18.46 -5.48
N TYR A 685 -52.97 -18.09 -6.09
CA TYR A 685 -52.73 -18.28 -7.52
C TYR A 685 -51.31 -18.81 -7.77
N GLN A 686 -51.11 -19.49 -8.89
CA GLN A 686 -49.77 -19.59 -9.49
C GLN A 686 -49.54 -18.40 -10.43
N GLU A 687 -48.28 -18.01 -10.67
CA GLU A 687 -48.00 -16.89 -11.58
C GLU A 687 -48.47 -17.18 -13.02
N SER A 688 -48.29 -18.41 -13.50
CA SER A 688 -48.79 -18.86 -14.82
C SER A 688 -50.33 -18.84 -14.92
N GLU A 689 -51.01 -19.08 -13.79
CA GLU A 689 -52.46 -18.96 -13.70
C GLU A 689 -52.89 -17.49 -13.83
N LEU A 690 -52.21 -16.58 -13.14
CA LEU A 690 -52.45 -15.13 -13.26
C LEU A 690 -52.20 -14.65 -14.70
N VAL A 691 -51.13 -15.09 -15.36
CA VAL A 691 -50.89 -14.78 -16.78
C VAL A 691 -52.10 -15.13 -17.64
N SER A 692 -52.63 -16.34 -17.45
CA SER A 692 -53.77 -16.85 -18.23
C SER A 692 -55.08 -16.13 -17.87
N GLN A 693 -55.39 -15.99 -16.58
CA GLN A 693 -56.62 -15.38 -16.10
C GLN A 693 -56.72 -13.89 -16.47
N LEU A 694 -55.60 -13.17 -16.40
CA LEU A 694 -55.54 -11.74 -16.72
C LEU A 694 -55.38 -11.46 -18.23
N ASN A 695 -55.16 -12.51 -19.03
CA ASN A 695 -54.84 -12.46 -20.46
C ASN A 695 -53.60 -11.61 -20.76
N ILE A 696 -52.54 -11.76 -19.96
CA ILE A 696 -51.30 -11.00 -20.17
C ILE A 696 -50.63 -11.46 -21.47
N SER A 697 -50.33 -10.52 -22.36
CA SER A 697 -49.63 -10.80 -23.60
C SER A 697 -48.23 -11.37 -23.34
N PRO A 698 -47.67 -12.23 -24.21
CA PRO A 698 -46.38 -12.89 -23.97
C PRO A 698 -45.24 -11.94 -23.61
N ARG A 699 -45.19 -10.76 -24.24
CA ARG A 699 -44.14 -9.75 -24.00
C ARG A 699 -44.15 -9.15 -22.59
N TYR A 700 -45.28 -9.18 -21.88
CA TYR A 700 -45.43 -8.56 -20.56
C TYR A 700 -45.54 -9.57 -19.41
N GLN A 701 -45.28 -10.86 -19.65
CA GLN A 701 -45.33 -11.88 -18.59
C GLN A 701 -44.26 -11.65 -17.51
N ARG A 702 -43.04 -11.28 -17.89
CA ARG A 702 -41.98 -10.95 -16.91
C ARG A 702 -42.29 -9.65 -16.15
N LEU A 703 -42.87 -8.67 -16.84
CA LEU A 703 -43.37 -7.45 -16.20
C LEU A 703 -44.45 -7.76 -15.17
N LEU A 704 -45.38 -8.69 -15.45
CA LEU A 704 -46.37 -9.12 -14.46
C LEU A 704 -45.68 -9.57 -13.17
N GLY A 705 -44.68 -10.45 -13.24
CA GLY A 705 -43.91 -10.89 -12.07
C GLY A 705 -43.32 -9.71 -11.28
N ALA A 706 -42.74 -8.72 -11.96
CA ALA A 706 -42.22 -7.51 -11.31
C ALA A 706 -43.31 -6.62 -10.68
N LEU A 707 -44.48 -6.48 -11.32
CA LEU A 707 -45.62 -5.75 -10.75
C LEU A 707 -46.19 -6.45 -9.52
N LEU A 708 -46.23 -7.79 -9.52
CA LEU A 708 -46.60 -8.57 -8.34
C LEU A 708 -45.58 -8.36 -7.21
N GLN A 709 -44.29 -8.27 -7.53
CA GLN A 709 -43.22 -7.98 -6.57
C GLN A 709 -43.39 -6.59 -5.92
N ILE A 710 -43.87 -5.57 -6.64
CA ILE A 710 -44.22 -4.26 -6.05
C ILE A 710 -45.26 -4.43 -4.93
N LEU A 711 -46.33 -5.17 -5.19
CA LEU A 711 -47.39 -5.43 -4.22
C LEU A 711 -46.91 -6.32 -3.06
N HIS A 712 -45.98 -7.24 -3.35
CA HIS A 712 -45.34 -8.06 -2.34
C HIS A 712 -44.52 -7.23 -1.33
N LYS A 713 -43.64 -6.35 -1.83
CA LYS A 713 -42.80 -5.45 -1.00
C LYS A 713 -43.64 -4.56 -0.08
N ARG A 714 -44.89 -4.28 -0.45
CA ARG A 714 -45.82 -3.43 0.31
C ARG A 714 -46.77 -4.23 1.23
N GLY A 715 -46.64 -5.55 1.28
CA GLY A 715 -47.45 -6.42 2.15
C GLY A 715 -48.90 -6.57 1.69
N ILE A 716 -49.17 -6.36 0.39
CA ILE A 716 -50.48 -6.63 -0.23
C ILE A 716 -50.52 -8.10 -0.64
N LEU A 717 -49.41 -8.61 -1.18
CA LEU A 717 -49.24 -10.00 -1.57
C LEU A 717 -48.15 -10.68 -0.75
N LYS A 718 -48.25 -12.00 -0.60
CA LYS A 718 -47.15 -12.87 -0.18
C LYS A 718 -46.78 -13.78 -1.34
N ILE A 719 -45.62 -13.55 -1.93
CA ILE A 719 -45.08 -14.39 -3.00
C ILE A 719 -44.17 -15.44 -2.35
N GLU A 720 -44.46 -16.70 -2.60
CA GLU A 720 -43.63 -17.85 -2.26
C GLU A 720 -43.12 -18.52 -3.55
N LYS A 721 -42.36 -19.61 -3.45
CA LYS A 721 -41.70 -20.23 -4.62
C LYS A 721 -42.66 -20.64 -5.73
N ASP A 722 -43.88 -21.05 -5.39
CA ASP A 722 -44.85 -21.67 -6.30
C ASP A 722 -46.22 -20.98 -6.29
N ARG A 723 -46.41 -19.92 -5.48
CA ARG A 723 -47.72 -19.36 -5.20
C ARG A 723 -47.70 -17.89 -4.79
N VAL A 724 -48.75 -17.18 -5.20
CA VAL A 724 -49.05 -15.78 -4.87
C VAL A 724 -50.31 -15.76 -4.01
N PHE A 725 -50.19 -15.29 -2.76
CA PHE A 725 -51.35 -15.08 -1.88
C PHE A 725 -51.68 -13.62 -1.69
N THR A 726 -52.97 -13.33 -1.60
CA THR A 726 -53.45 -12.02 -1.14
C THR A 726 -53.51 -11.96 0.39
N LEU A 727 -52.97 -10.89 0.96
CA LEU A 727 -52.98 -10.62 2.40
C LEU A 727 -54.11 -9.66 2.78
N ALA A 728 -54.47 -9.58 4.07
CA ALA A 728 -55.53 -8.71 4.60
C ALA A 728 -55.50 -7.27 4.05
N ARG A 729 -54.30 -6.72 3.83
CA ARG A 729 -54.09 -5.34 3.39
C ARG A 729 -54.64 -5.09 1.98
N CYS A 730 -54.78 -6.11 1.12
CA CYS A 730 -55.30 -5.92 -0.26
C CYS A 730 -56.74 -5.38 -0.29
N LYS A 731 -57.53 -5.64 0.77
CA LYS A 731 -58.95 -5.24 0.85
C LYS A 731 -59.15 -3.73 0.98
N THR A 732 -58.16 -3.01 1.51
CA THR A 732 -58.29 -1.58 1.87
C THR A 732 -57.18 -0.71 1.30
N PHE A 733 -56.21 -1.29 0.59
CA PHE A 733 -55.07 -0.54 0.08
C PHE A 733 -55.34 0.15 -1.26
N ALA A 734 -56.14 -0.49 -2.13
CA ALA A 734 -56.43 0.00 -3.48
C ALA A 734 -57.14 1.36 -3.47
N LEU A 735 -57.05 2.10 -4.58
CA LEU A 735 -57.93 3.25 -4.80
C LEU A 735 -59.38 2.77 -4.91
N GLU A 736 -60.31 3.51 -4.30
CA GLU A 736 -61.73 3.20 -4.36
C GLU A 736 -62.35 3.76 -5.66
N ASN A 737 -61.94 4.98 -6.05
CA ASN A 737 -62.36 5.65 -7.28
C ASN A 737 -61.15 6.29 -7.99
N ILE A 738 -60.69 5.63 -9.07
CA ILE A 738 -59.53 6.07 -9.85
C ILE A 738 -59.67 7.53 -10.29
N SER A 739 -60.82 7.92 -10.86
CA SER A 739 -60.97 9.24 -11.49
C SER A 739 -60.79 10.40 -10.49
N SER A 740 -61.54 10.38 -9.38
CA SER A 740 -61.48 11.46 -8.39
C SER A 740 -60.19 11.47 -7.59
N GLU A 741 -59.69 10.29 -7.18
CA GLU A 741 -58.48 10.21 -6.36
C GLU A 741 -57.22 10.53 -7.16
N VAL A 742 -57.14 10.12 -8.43
CA VAL A 742 -56.04 10.52 -9.32
C VAL A 742 -56.08 12.00 -9.62
N SER A 743 -57.25 12.60 -9.86
CA SER A 743 -57.34 14.05 -10.06
C SER A 743 -56.86 14.81 -8.82
N ALA A 744 -57.34 14.43 -7.63
CA ALA A 744 -56.93 15.07 -6.39
C ALA A 744 -55.43 14.91 -6.10
N PHE A 745 -54.87 13.71 -6.36
CA PHE A 745 -53.45 13.48 -6.20
C PHE A 745 -52.61 14.23 -7.24
N TYR A 746 -53.08 14.34 -8.48
CA TYR A 746 -52.40 15.10 -9.53
C TYR A 746 -52.28 16.58 -9.16
N ASP A 747 -53.37 17.19 -8.68
CA ASP A 747 -53.37 18.59 -8.23
C ASP A 747 -52.43 18.78 -7.04
N TYR A 748 -52.54 17.92 -6.01
CA TYR A 748 -51.66 17.96 -4.84
C TYR A 748 -50.17 17.81 -5.20
N PHE A 749 -49.83 16.80 -6.02
CA PHE A 749 -48.45 16.46 -6.30
C PHE A 749 -47.81 17.45 -7.28
N SER A 750 -48.57 17.95 -8.26
CA SER A 750 -48.08 18.96 -9.21
C SER A 750 -47.82 20.31 -8.53
N GLU A 751 -48.62 20.71 -7.53
CA GLU A 751 -48.36 21.91 -6.74
C GLU A 751 -47.16 21.73 -5.79
N LYS A 752 -47.07 20.58 -5.12
CA LYS A 752 -46.03 20.31 -4.12
C LYS A 752 -44.66 20.00 -4.73
N TYR A 753 -44.63 19.27 -5.85
CA TYR A 753 -43.43 18.78 -6.52
C TYR A 753 -43.48 19.07 -8.03
N PRO A 754 -43.52 20.35 -8.44
CA PRO A 754 -43.69 20.73 -9.85
C PRO A 754 -42.56 20.22 -10.75
N ALA A 755 -41.34 20.08 -10.22
CA ALA A 755 -40.20 19.54 -10.95
C ALA A 755 -40.34 18.05 -11.32
N HIS A 756 -41.25 17.32 -10.68
CA HIS A 756 -41.55 15.90 -10.94
C HIS A 756 -42.83 15.69 -11.77
N LEU A 757 -43.36 16.74 -12.40
CA LEU A 757 -44.60 16.68 -13.17
C LEU A 757 -44.51 15.69 -14.34
N SER A 758 -43.33 15.55 -14.96
CA SER A 758 -43.10 14.58 -16.04
C SER A 758 -43.30 13.14 -15.55
N TRP A 759 -42.73 12.79 -14.39
CA TRP A 759 -42.89 11.47 -13.78
C TRP A 759 -44.35 11.17 -13.46
N LEU A 760 -45.04 12.11 -12.80
CA LEU A 760 -46.46 11.98 -12.50
C LEU A 760 -47.30 11.78 -13.77
N THR A 761 -47.02 12.55 -14.82
CA THR A 761 -47.76 12.52 -16.08
C THR A 761 -47.55 11.21 -16.82
N VAL A 762 -46.31 10.72 -16.91
CA VAL A 762 -46.01 9.42 -17.54
C VAL A 762 -46.67 8.27 -16.79
N VAL A 763 -46.55 8.23 -15.45
CA VAL A 763 -47.21 7.19 -14.63
C VAL A 763 -48.72 7.21 -14.79
N LYS A 764 -49.33 8.41 -14.79
CA LYS A 764 -50.76 8.59 -15.02
C LYS A 764 -51.18 8.03 -16.38
N ARG A 765 -50.52 8.45 -17.47
CA ARG A 765 -50.85 7.99 -18.83
C ARG A 765 -50.75 6.48 -18.95
N CYS A 766 -49.71 5.88 -18.35
CA CYS A 766 -49.52 4.44 -18.31
C CYS A 766 -50.66 3.74 -17.53
N LEU A 767 -50.82 4.04 -16.24
CA LEU A 767 -51.74 3.31 -15.36
C LEU A 767 -53.22 3.43 -15.77
N GLU A 768 -53.61 4.54 -16.41
CA GLU A 768 -54.96 4.70 -17.00
C GLU A 768 -55.27 3.66 -18.07
N LYS A 769 -54.26 3.17 -18.79
CA LYS A 769 -54.42 2.21 -19.89
C LYS A 769 -53.75 0.87 -19.62
N TYR A 770 -53.25 0.64 -18.41
CA TYR A 770 -52.47 -0.54 -18.06
C TYR A 770 -53.13 -1.88 -18.42
N PRO A 771 -54.45 -2.10 -18.17
CA PRO A 771 -55.10 -3.34 -18.59
C PRO A 771 -54.98 -3.60 -20.10
N LEU A 772 -55.17 -2.57 -20.91
CA LEU A 772 -55.11 -2.65 -22.37
C LEU A 772 -53.66 -2.89 -22.83
N ILE A 773 -52.71 -2.19 -22.21
CA ILE A 773 -51.29 -2.33 -22.53
C ILE A 773 -50.81 -3.75 -22.19
N LEU A 774 -51.07 -4.25 -20.97
CA LEU A 774 -50.59 -5.55 -20.52
C LEU A 774 -51.19 -6.71 -21.35
N ARG A 775 -52.42 -6.56 -21.86
CA ARG A 775 -53.06 -7.50 -22.79
C ARG A 775 -52.59 -7.37 -24.24
N GLY A 776 -51.75 -6.37 -24.54
CA GLY A 776 -51.24 -6.11 -25.89
C GLY A 776 -52.26 -5.47 -26.84
N GLU A 777 -53.30 -4.85 -26.29
CA GLU A 777 -54.38 -4.19 -27.05
C GLU A 777 -54.00 -2.75 -27.45
N VAL A 778 -53.09 -2.11 -26.70
CA VAL A 778 -52.57 -0.77 -26.95
C VAL A 778 -51.04 -0.78 -26.84
N ASP A 779 -50.35 -0.16 -27.81
CA ASP A 779 -48.90 -0.02 -27.74
C ASP A 779 -48.48 1.13 -26.81
N VAL A 780 -47.41 0.94 -26.05
CA VAL A 780 -46.95 1.92 -25.06
C VAL A 780 -46.50 3.24 -25.70
N ASN A 781 -45.93 3.20 -26.92
CA ASN A 781 -45.46 4.42 -27.57
C ASN A 781 -46.63 5.37 -27.91
N GLU A 782 -47.82 4.84 -28.21
CA GLU A 782 -49.03 5.66 -28.44
C GLU A 782 -49.52 6.33 -27.14
N VAL A 783 -49.17 5.78 -25.98
CA VAL A 783 -49.60 6.24 -24.66
C VAL A 783 -48.64 7.29 -24.09
N VAL A 784 -47.34 7.08 -24.22
CA VAL A 784 -46.33 7.99 -23.66
C VAL A 784 -45.82 9.03 -24.65
N PHE A 785 -45.60 8.66 -25.91
CA PHE A 785 -45.09 9.53 -26.97
C PHE A 785 -46.23 10.04 -27.88
N THR A 786 -47.36 10.41 -27.26
CA THR A 786 -48.49 11.03 -27.98
C THR A 786 -48.00 12.24 -28.75
N ASP A 787 -48.27 12.29 -30.06
CA ASP A 787 -47.85 13.34 -31.00
C ASP A 787 -46.32 13.60 -31.07
N GLY A 788 -45.49 12.64 -30.67
CA GLY A 788 -44.03 12.78 -30.72
C GLY A 788 -43.44 13.66 -29.62
N ASP A 789 -44.13 13.80 -28.49
CA ASP A 789 -43.69 14.57 -27.31
C ASP A 789 -42.47 13.94 -26.61
N MET A 790 -41.29 14.12 -27.19
CA MET A 790 -40.01 13.71 -26.60
C MET A 790 -39.58 14.59 -25.42
N GLU A 791 -40.16 15.79 -25.29
CA GLU A 791 -39.82 16.73 -24.21
C GLU A 791 -40.34 16.23 -22.86
N LEU A 792 -41.55 15.66 -22.83
CA LEU A 792 -42.08 15.00 -21.64
C LEU A 792 -41.15 13.89 -21.12
N PHE A 793 -40.63 13.06 -22.04
CA PHE A 793 -39.70 11.99 -21.69
C PHE A 793 -38.35 12.53 -21.26
N ALA A 794 -37.82 13.56 -21.94
CA ALA A 794 -36.57 14.21 -21.55
C ALA A 794 -36.65 14.77 -20.11
N GLY A 795 -37.77 15.40 -19.75
CA GLY A 795 -38.00 15.96 -18.41
C GLY A 795 -38.10 14.94 -17.28
N LEU A 796 -38.03 13.62 -17.54
CA LEU A 796 -37.90 12.60 -16.50
C LEU A 796 -36.50 12.59 -15.87
N PHE A 797 -35.49 13.04 -16.61
CA PHE A 797 -34.08 12.89 -16.23
C PHE A 797 -33.37 14.22 -15.98
N LEU A 798 -34.10 15.34 -16.00
CA LEU A 798 -33.58 16.70 -15.74
C LEU A 798 -34.62 17.56 -15.02
N GLY A 799 -34.16 18.63 -14.37
CA GLY A 799 -34.99 19.70 -13.83
C GLY A 799 -35.39 19.54 -12.37
N HIS A 800 -35.13 18.37 -11.77
CA HIS A 800 -35.21 18.18 -10.33
C HIS A 800 -33.82 17.95 -9.74
N ARG A 801 -33.60 18.52 -8.55
CA ARG A 801 -32.30 18.60 -7.86
C ARG A 801 -31.51 17.29 -7.74
N VAL A 802 -32.18 16.14 -7.67
CA VAL A 802 -31.50 14.83 -7.58
C VAL A 802 -30.95 14.39 -8.94
N ALA A 803 -31.75 14.46 -10.01
CA ALA A 803 -31.26 14.16 -11.35
C ALA A 803 -30.21 15.18 -11.79
N ASP A 804 -30.42 16.46 -11.53
CA ASP A 804 -29.46 17.51 -11.86
C ASP A 804 -28.13 17.33 -11.11
N TYR A 805 -28.18 16.87 -9.85
CA TYR A 805 -26.98 16.51 -9.09
C TYR A 805 -26.20 15.37 -9.77
N PHE A 806 -26.86 14.27 -10.14
CA PHE A 806 -26.16 13.15 -10.79
C PHE A 806 -25.66 13.53 -12.20
N ASN A 807 -26.43 14.30 -12.96
CA ASN A 807 -26.03 14.83 -14.26
C ASN A 807 -24.79 15.73 -14.12
N GLU A 808 -24.77 16.63 -13.13
CA GLU A 808 -23.63 17.49 -12.87
C GLU A 808 -22.40 16.67 -12.44
N LEU A 809 -22.59 15.65 -11.59
CA LEU A 809 -21.52 14.79 -11.12
C LEU A 809 -20.89 13.95 -12.25
N LEU A 810 -21.72 13.41 -13.15
CA LEU A 810 -21.27 12.73 -14.36
C LEU A 810 -20.49 13.69 -15.26
N ALA A 811 -21.05 14.88 -15.50
CA ALA A 811 -20.47 15.86 -16.41
C ALA A 811 -19.14 16.45 -15.89
N ASP A 812 -19.07 16.78 -14.59
CA ASP A 812 -17.84 17.27 -13.95
C ASP A 812 -16.75 16.19 -13.95
N GLY A 813 -17.10 14.94 -13.66
CA GLY A 813 -16.15 13.85 -13.69
C GLY A 813 -15.53 13.64 -15.08
N VAL A 814 -16.35 13.67 -16.14
CA VAL A 814 -15.85 13.62 -17.52
C VAL A 814 -15.01 14.85 -17.85
N CYS A 815 -15.46 16.05 -17.50
CA CYS A 815 -14.73 17.30 -17.76
C CYS A 815 -13.34 17.30 -17.11
N TRP A 816 -13.24 16.89 -15.84
CA TRP A 816 -11.96 16.82 -15.14
C TRP A 816 -11.03 15.75 -15.69
N GLU A 817 -11.57 14.62 -16.17
CA GLU A 817 -10.74 13.61 -16.84
C GLU A 817 -10.20 14.13 -18.18
N VAL A 818 -11.02 14.87 -18.94
CA VAL A 818 -10.59 15.55 -20.16
C VAL A 818 -9.48 16.55 -19.84
N GLU A 819 -9.66 17.43 -18.86
CA GLU A 819 -8.63 18.38 -18.40
C GLU A 819 -7.33 17.66 -17.98
N GLN A 820 -7.44 16.54 -17.27
CA GLN A 820 -6.29 15.75 -16.82
C GLN A 820 -5.50 15.20 -18.02
N ARG A 821 -6.20 14.68 -19.04
CA ARG A 821 -5.59 14.24 -20.30
C ARG A 821 -5.06 15.41 -21.12
N LEU A 822 -5.61 16.62 -20.99
CA LEU A 822 -5.05 17.87 -21.51
C LEU A 822 -3.73 18.28 -20.80
N LEU A 823 -3.38 17.58 -19.71
CA LEU A 823 -2.09 17.52 -19.02
C LEU A 823 -0.90 17.10 -19.90
N GLU A 824 -1.13 16.11 -20.77
CA GLU A 824 -0.05 15.28 -21.31
C GLU A 824 0.64 15.88 -22.54
N GLU A 825 1.98 15.91 -22.57
CA GLU A 825 2.76 16.58 -23.64
C GLU A 825 2.68 15.87 -25.00
N LYS A 826 2.31 14.58 -25.04
CA LYS A 826 2.26 13.78 -26.27
C LYS A 826 0.92 13.95 -27.00
N ARG A 827 0.69 15.10 -27.63
CA ARG A 827 -0.54 15.37 -28.39
C ARG A 827 -0.35 15.20 -29.90
N ALA A 828 -0.97 14.17 -30.47
CA ALA A 828 -1.12 14.01 -31.92
C ALA A 828 -2.59 13.84 -32.36
N GLN A 829 -3.46 13.25 -31.53
CA GLN A 829 -4.89 13.07 -31.80
C GLN A 829 -5.77 13.82 -30.79
N PRO A 830 -7.00 14.22 -31.18
CA PRO A 830 -7.97 14.77 -30.25
C PRO A 830 -8.43 13.70 -29.25
N ILE A 831 -8.89 14.14 -28.08
CA ILE A 831 -9.55 13.27 -27.10
C ILE A 831 -10.92 12.89 -27.62
N ARG A 832 -11.19 11.60 -27.71
CA ARG A 832 -12.43 11.07 -28.30
C ARG A 832 -13.38 10.60 -27.20
N ILE A 833 -14.59 11.15 -27.21
CA ILE A 833 -15.65 10.86 -26.25
C ILE A 833 -16.81 10.22 -27.00
N LEU A 834 -17.40 9.14 -26.49
CA LEU A 834 -18.60 8.52 -27.07
C LEU A 834 -19.67 8.33 -26.00
N GLU A 835 -20.89 8.76 -26.26
CA GLU A 835 -22.04 8.49 -25.41
C GLU A 835 -22.94 7.43 -26.05
N ILE A 836 -23.12 6.30 -25.36
CA ILE A 836 -23.97 5.17 -25.73
C ILE A 836 -25.40 5.50 -25.31
N GLY A 837 -26.36 5.35 -26.22
CA GLY A 837 -27.77 5.53 -25.91
C GLY A 837 -28.10 6.91 -25.37
N ALA A 838 -27.56 7.95 -26.01
CA ALA A 838 -27.69 9.34 -25.56
C ALA A 838 -29.16 9.83 -25.54
N GLY A 839 -30.09 9.12 -26.21
CA GLY A 839 -31.52 9.38 -26.15
C GLY A 839 -31.88 10.81 -26.52
N THR A 840 -32.59 11.51 -25.63
CA THR A 840 -32.99 12.92 -25.83
C THR A 840 -31.87 13.93 -25.56
N GLY A 841 -30.67 13.46 -25.22
CA GLY A 841 -29.49 14.29 -25.02
C GLY A 841 -29.54 15.14 -23.75
N GLY A 842 -30.21 14.65 -22.71
CA GLY A 842 -30.38 15.35 -21.45
C GLY A 842 -29.06 15.76 -20.80
N VAL A 843 -28.36 14.80 -20.21
CA VAL A 843 -27.04 15.02 -19.60
C VAL A 843 -26.00 15.51 -20.62
N THR A 844 -26.13 15.07 -21.87
CA THR A 844 -25.27 15.48 -22.98
C THR A 844 -25.22 16.99 -23.13
N GLY A 845 -26.37 17.68 -23.06
CA GLY A 845 -26.40 19.13 -23.18
C GLY A 845 -25.55 19.85 -22.13
N ILE A 846 -25.64 19.40 -20.87
CA ILE A 846 -24.85 19.97 -19.76
C ILE A 846 -23.35 19.71 -19.96
N LEU A 847 -23.01 18.49 -20.38
CA LEU A 847 -21.63 18.10 -20.62
C LEU A 847 -21.01 18.85 -21.82
N LEU A 848 -21.74 19.00 -22.92
CA LEU A 848 -21.24 19.70 -24.10
C LEU A 848 -20.91 21.17 -23.80
N GLU A 849 -21.75 21.85 -23.00
CA GLU A 849 -21.47 23.22 -22.55
C GLU A 849 -20.19 23.30 -21.68
N LYS A 850 -19.99 22.34 -20.77
CA LYS A 850 -18.76 22.28 -19.95
C LYS A 850 -17.51 22.02 -20.80
N LEU A 851 -17.63 21.18 -21.82
CA LEU A 851 -16.52 20.81 -22.70
C LEU A 851 -16.25 21.82 -23.82
N ALA A 852 -17.15 22.77 -24.08
CA ALA A 852 -17.05 23.71 -25.19
C ALA A 852 -15.78 24.57 -25.16
N SER A 853 -15.22 24.84 -23.97
CA SER A 853 -13.94 25.55 -23.81
C SER A 853 -12.73 24.79 -24.37
N HIS A 854 -12.87 23.48 -24.61
CA HIS A 854 -11.84 22.56 -25.10
C HIS A 854 -12.18 21.98 -26.49
N ALA A 855 -13.10 22.63 -27.21
CA ALA A 855 -13.66 22.17 -28.49
C ALA A 855 -12.63 21.78 -29.56
N GLU A 856 -11.46 22.43 -29.60
CA GLU A 856 -10.43 22.17 -30.61
C GLU A 856 -9.63 20.89 -30.34
N GLN A 857 -9.67 20.38 -29.11
CA GLN A 857 -8.90 19.23 -28.65
C GLN A 857 -9.76 18.00 -28.41
N ILE A 858 -11.07 18.08 -28.61
CA ILE A 858 -12.02 17.00 -28.37
C ILE A 858 -12.83 16.64 -29.62
N GLU A 859 -13.28 15.40 -29.67
CA GLU A 859 -14.28 14.91 -30.63
C GLU A 859 -15.35 14.12 -29.86
N PHE A 860 -16.60 14.58 -29.88
CA PHE A 860 -17.70 13.96 -29.14
C PHE A 860 -18.63 13.19 -30.07
N TRP A 861 -18.93 11.94 -29.75
CA TRP A 861 -19.80 11.07 -30.52
C TRP A 861 -21.12 10.87 -29.78
N PHE A 862 -22.17 11.53 -30.27
CA PHE A 862 -23.54 11.33 -29.84
C PHE A 862 -24.11 10.10 -30.55
N THR A 863 -24.36 9.02 -29.81
CA THR A 863 -24.84 7.77 -30.41
C THR A 863 -26.09 7.22 -29.72
N ASP A 864 -26.95 6.58 -30.51
CA ASP A 864 -28.14 5.89 -30.02
C ASP A 864 -28.48 4.70 -30.93
N ILE A 865 -29.19 3.69 -30.43
CA ILE A 865 -29.62 2.56 -31.25
C ILE A 865 -30.67 2.99 -32.29
N SER A 866 -31.52 3.98 -31.96
CA SER A 866 -32.54 4.49 -32.89
C SER A 866 -32.04 5.73 -33.64
N SER A 867 -32.31 5.75 -34.95
CA SER A 867 -32.00 6.89 -35.81
C SER A 867 -32.75 8.16 -35.38
N VAL A 868 -33.92 8.01 -34.75
CA VAL A 868 -34.77 9.12 -34.30
C VAL A 868 -34.03 9.96 -33.25
N PHE A 869 -33.42 9.32 -32.26
CA PHE A 869 -32.70 10.03 -31.19
C PHE A 869 -31.42 10.70 -31.69
N THR A 870 -30.67 10.06 -32.60
CA THR A 870 -29.48 10.71 -33.20
C THR A 870 -29.84 11.96 -34.00
N ARG A 871 -30.95 11.95 -34.75
CA ARG A 871 -31.47 13.13 -35.47
C ARG A 871 -32.00 14.21 -34.52
N TYR A 872 -32.66 13.80 -33.44
CA TYR A 872 -33.11 14.71 -32.39
C TYR A 872 -31.92 15.41 -31.70
N GLY A 873 -30.88 14.65 -31.35
CA GLY A 873 -29.62 15.17 -30.83
C GLY A 873 -28.93 16.12 -31.81
N GLU A 874 -28.87 15.78 -33.09
CA GLU A 874 -28.34 16.67 -34.14
C GLU A 874 -29.13 17.98 -34.20
N SER A 875 -30.46 17.93 -34.12
CA SER A 875 -31.29 19.14 -34.11
C SER A 875 -31.01 20.04 -32.91
N LYS A 876 -30.70 19.48 -31.73
CA LYS A 876 -30.44 20.25 -30.49
C LYS A 876 -29.01 20.78 -30.37
N PHE A 877 -28.04 20.07 -30.94
CA PHE A 877 -26.61 20.30 -30.70
C PHE A 877 -25.84 20.68 -31.96
N LYS A 878 -26.53 20.98 -33.07
CA LYS A 878 -25.94 21.41 -34.35
C LYS A 878 -24.93 22.57 -34.23
N GLN A 879 -25.08 23.41 -33.21
CA GLN A 879 -24.17 24.52 -32.91
C GLN A 879 -22.76 24.07 -32.50
N PHE A 880 -22.56 22.81 -32.12
CA PHE A 880 -21.27 22.26 -31.71
C PHE A 880 -20.62 21.46 -32.85
N PRO A 881 -19.66 22.04 -33.61
CA PRO A 881 -19.11 21.42 -34.82
C PRO A 881 -18.25 20.16 -34.56
N TRP A 882 -17.83 19.98 -33.32
CA TRP A 882 -17.02 18.87 -32.82
C TRP A 882 -17.88 17.68 -32.33
N VAL A 883 -19.20 17.78 -32.43
CA VAL A 883 -20.13 16.67 -32.16
C VAL A 883 -20.39 15.90 -33.46
N LYS A 884 -20.28 14.57 -33.39
CA LYS A 884 -20.58 13.60 -34.46
C LYS A 884 -21.79 12.78 -34.05
N TYR A 885 -22.59 12.37 -35.03
CA TYR A 885 -23.80 11.59 -34.81
C TYR A 885 -23.71 10.26 -35.54
N GLN A 886 -23.99 9.17 -34.86
CA GLN A 886 -23.99 7.83 -35.45
C GLN A 886 -24.93 6.89 -34.69
N THR A 887 -25.66 6.04 -35.41
CA THR A 887 -26.40 4.96 -34.78
C THR A 887 -25.44 3.89 -34.24
N PHE A 888 -25.63 3.48 -32.99
CA PHE A 888 -24.78 2.48 -32.34
C PHE A 888 -25.57 1.60 -31.38
N ASP A 889 -25.43 0.29 -31.58
CA ASP A 889 -25.96 -0.77 -30.74
C ASP A 889 -24.80 -1.45 -30.00
N ILE A 890 -24.75 -1.26 -28.68
CA ILE A 890 -23.69 -1.79 -27.83
C ILE A 890 -23.67 -3.31 -27.76
N GLU A 891 -24.76 -4.01 -28.12
CA GLU A 891 -24.80 -5.48 -28.14
C GLU A 891 -24.18 -6.07 -29.41
N LYS A 892 -24.02 -5.26 -30.47
CA LYS A 892 -23.46 -5.67 -31.75
C LYS A 892 -21.95 -5.44 -31.83
N SER A 893 -21.30 -6.15 -32.76
CA SER A 893 -19.88 -5.98 -33.06
C SER A 893 -19.55 -4.54 -33.45
N LEU A 894 -18.43 -4.00 -32.95
CA LEU A 894 -17.94 -2.66 -33.29
C LEU A 894 -17.59 -2.54 -34.78
N ASP A 895 -16.90 -3.54 -35.33
CA ASP A 895 -16.46 -3.57 -36.73
C ASP A 895 -17.63 -3.50 -37.70
N ALA A 896 -18.70 -4.26 -37.41
CA ALA A 896 -19.91 -4.28 -38.22
C ALA A 896 -20.64 -2.92 -38.25
N GLN A 897 -20.37 -2.07 -37.27
CA GLN A 897 -20.96 -0.74 -37.11
C GLN A 897 -20.00 0.37 -37.52
N GLY A 898 -18.81 0.04 -38.06
CA GLY A 898 -17.83 1.02 -38.52
C GLY A 898 -17.15 1.79 -37.39
N ILE A 899 -17.10 1.23 -36.18
CA ILE A 899 -16.41 1.82 -35.04
C ILE A 899 -15.10 1.08 -34.79
N LYS A 900 -14.00 1.83 -34.75
CA LYS A 900 -12.68 1.28 -34.45
C LYS A 900 -12.57 0.94 -32.97
N SER A 901 -12.10 -0.26 -32.64
CA SER A 901 -11.76 -0.63 -31.27
C SER A 901 -10.62 0.22 -30.70
N GLU A 902 -10.61 0.36 -29.38
CA GLU A 902 -9.58 1.04 -28.59
C GLU A 902 -9.27 2.45 -29.07
N SER A 903 -10.32 3.18 -29.46
CA SER A 903 -10.21 4.50 -30.10
C SER A 903 -10.85 5.64 -29.31
N PHE A 904 -11.51 5.35 -28.19
CA PHE A 904 -12.12 6.35 -27.32
C PHE A 904 -11.37 6.49 -26.00
N ASP A 905 -11.25 7.73 -25.54
CA ASP A 905 -10.67 8.08 -24.24
C ASP A 905 -11.72 8.05 -23.13
N VAL A 906 -12.96 8.39 -23.47
CA VAL A 906 -14.10 8.37 -22.55
C VAL A 906 -15.30 7.74 -23.25
N VAL A 907 -15.97 6.81 -22.56
CA VAL A 907 -17.25 6.25 -22.96
C VAL A 907 -18.27 6.54 -21.88
N ILE A 908 -19.41 7.12 -22.27
CA ILE A 908 -20.48 7.54 -21.38
C ILE A 908 -21.68 6.64 -21.65
N ALA A 909 -22.39 6.22 -20.61
CA ALA A 909 -23.65 5.51 -20.74
C ALA A 909 -24.59 5.90 -19.58
N ASN A 910 -25.68 6.58 -19.91
CA ASN A 910 -26.67 7.03 -18.95
C ASN A 910 -27.94 6.16 -19.06
N ASN A 911 -28.19 5.34 -18.04
CA ASN A 911 -29.37 4.48 -17.89
C ASN A 911 -29.69 3.64 -19.13
N VAL A 912 -28.66 3.03 -19.72
CA VAL A 912 -28.81 2.26 -20.97
C VAL A 912 -28.25 0.85 -20.88
N LEU A 913 -27.13 0.63 -20.20
CA LEU A 913 -26.42 -0.66 -20.30
C LEU A 913 -27.20 -1.81 -19.68
N HIS A 914 -28.06 -1.53 -18.69
CA HIS A 914 -28.95 -2.53 -18.12
C HIS A 914 -29.96 -3.09 -19.14
N ASN A 915 -30.30 -2.35 -20.20
CA ASN A 915 -31.25 -2.76 -21.25
C ASN A 915 -30.61 -3.66 -22.31
N THR A 916 -29.78 -4.60 -21.89
CA THR A 916 -29.05 -5.54 -22.76
C THR A 916 -29.18 -6.97 -22.24
N LYS A 917 -28.97 -7.93 -23.14
CA LYS A 917 -29.16 -9.36 -22.90
C LYS A 917 -28.18 -9.94 -21.89
N LEU A 918 -26.90 -9.61 -21.99
CA LEU A 918 -25.84 -10.10 -21.10
C LEU A 918 -24.92 -8.95 -20.70
N ILE A 919 -24.91 -8.59 -19.42
CA ILE A 919 -24.18 -7.40 -18.93
C ILE A 919 -22.67 -7.53 -19.12
N HIS A 920 -22.10 -8.73 -18.95
CA HIS A 920 -20.68 -8.97 -19.22
C HIS A 920 -20.32 -8.75 -20.69
N GLN A 921 -21.18 -9.15 -21.63
CA GLN A 921 -20.91 -8.93 -23.05
C GLN A 921 -20.96 -7.44 -23.39
N THR A 922 -21.96 -6.73 -22.87
CA THR A 922 -22.11 -5.28 -23.00
C THR A 922 -20.90 -4.52 -22.45
N LEU A 923 -20.41 -4.92 -21.27
CA LEU A 923 -19.21 -4.32 -20.67
C LEU A 923 -17.92 -4.70 -21.41
N ASN A 924 -17.81 -5.91 -21.96
CA ASN A 924 -16.69 -6.28 -22.84
C ASN A 924 -16.67 -5.44 -24.12
N ASN A 925 -17.84 -5.19 -24.72
CA ASN A 925 -17.96 -4.31 -25.88
C ASN A 925 -17.62 -2.86 -25.50
N SER A 926 -18.05 -2.39 -24.33
CA SER A 926 -17.70 -1.07 -23.79
C SER A 926 -16.19 -0.94 -23.52
N ASN A 927 -15.55 -1.98 -22.98
CA ASN A 927 -14.09 -2.06 -22.82
C ASN A 927 -13.38 -2.00 -24.18
N SER A 928 -13.93 -2.66 -25.19
CA SER A 928 -13.38 -2.69 -26.55
C SER A 928 -13.43 -1.34 -27.26
N LEU A 929 -14.32 -0.42 -26.87
CA LEU A 929 -14.34 0.96 -27.36
C LEU A 929 -13.16 1.78 -26.80
N LEU A 930 -12.85 1.58 -25.52
CA LEU A 930 -11.88 2.39 -24.77
C LEU A 930 -10.43 2.01 -25.10
N ASN A 931 -9.56 3.00 -25.22
CA ASN A 931 -8.12 2.78 -25.17
C ASN A 931 -7.66 2.38 -23.75
N THR A 932 -6.46 1.83 -23.61
CA THR A 932 -5.91 1.52 -22.28
C THR A 932 -5.76 2.80 -21.45
N GLY A 933 -6.29 2.80 -20.22
CA GLY A 933 -6.41 4.00 -19.39
C GLY A 933 -7.69 4.81 -19.64
N GLY A 934 -8.47 4.46 -20.66
CA GLY A 934 -9.78 5.06 -20.99
C GLY A 934 -10.78 4.99 -19.83
N LEU A 935 -11.65 5.99 -19.74
CA LEU A 935 -12.65 6.13 -18.68
C LEU A 935 -14.04 5.68 -19.16
N LEU A 936 -14.67 4.75 -18.44
CA LEU A 936 -16.09 4.47 -18.54
C LEU A 936 -16.83 5.30 -17.49
N ALA A 937 -17.85 6.05 -17.90
CA ALA A 937 -18.66 6.91 -17.06
C ALA A 937 -20.13 6.50 -17.16
N LEU A 938 -20.67 5.94 -16.08
CA LEU A 938 -22.03 5.40 -16.02
C LEU A 938 -22.90 6.29 -15.12
N LEU A 939 -24.17 6.42 -15.47
CA LEU A 939 -25.22 6.84 -14.55
C LEU A 939 -26.30 5.76 -14.62
N GLU A 940 -26.63 5.15 -13.48
CA GLU A 940 -27.51 3.98 -13.44
C GLU A 940 -28.44 4.01 -12.23
N PHE A 941 -29.69 3.58 -12.41
CA PHE A 941 -30.54 3.19 -11.29
C PHE A 941 -30.04 1.88 -10.66
N THR A 942 -29.90 1.87 -9.33
CA THR A 942 -29.22 0.79 -8.60
C THR A 942 -30.06 0.10 -7.53
N GLN A 943 -31.37 0.34 -7.53
CA GLN A 943 -32.38 -0.46 -6.81
C GLN A 943 -33.53 -0.83 -7.75
N PRO A 944 -34.28 -1.92 -7.49
CA PRO A 944 -35.49 -2.28 -8.23
C PRO A 944 -36.64 -1.33 -7.85
N ILE A 945 -36.52 -0.08 -8.26
CA ILE A 945 -37.42 1.02 -7.93
C ILE A 945 -38.76 0.86 -8.66
N ASP A 946 -39.85 1.05 -7.92
CA ASP A 946 -41.20 0.79 -8.43
C ASP A 946 -41.53 1.77 -9.58
N ILE A 947 -41.09 3.03 -9.44
CA ILE A 947 -41.43 4.10 -10.37
C ILE A 947 -41.03 3.79 -11.83
N LEU A 948 -39.89 3.13 -12.01
CA LEU A 948 -39.33 2.81 -13.33
C LEU A 948 -40.10 1.66 -14.00
N LEU A 949 -40.67 0.74 -13.22
CA LEU A 949 -41.44 -0.40 -13.76
C LEU A 949 -42.76 0.02 -14.41
N TYR A 950 -43.36 1.14 -13.97
CA TYR A 950 -44.64 1.60 -14.50
C TYR A 950 -44.58 2.08 -15.97
N PHE A 951 -43.39 2.36 -16.47
CA PHE A 951 -43.18 2.81 -17.83
C PHE A 951 -41.95 2.17 -18.49
N GLY A 952 -40.77 2.29 -17.88
CA GLY A 952 -39.56 1.64 -18.40
C GLY A 952 -39.74 0.12 -18.54
N GLY A 953 -40.44 -0.50 -17.59
CA GLY A 953 -40.85 -1.90 -17.66
C GLY A 953 -41.81 -2.26 -18.80
N LEU A 954 -42.40 -1.30 -19.51
CA LEU A 954 -43.19 -1.56 -20.72
C LEU A 954 -42.31 -1.62 -21.98
N LEU A 955 -41.07 -1.12 -21.91
CA LEU A 955 -40.14 -1.14 -23.03
C LEU A 955 -39.46 -2.50 -23.13
N GLN A 956 -39.26 -2.97 -24.37
CA GLN A 956 -38.69 -4.30 -24.62
C GLN A 956 -37.26 -4.45 -24.08
N GLY A 957 -36.46 -3.38 -24.13
CA GLY A 957 -35.07 -3.36 -23.65
C GLY A 957 -34.94 -3.80 -22.19
N PHE A 958 -35.92 -3.46 -21.35
CA PHE A 958 -35.94 -3.79 -19.93
C PHE A 958 -35.97 -5.30 -19.67
N TRP A 959 -36.42 -6.11 -20.64
CA TRP A 959 -36.60 -7.56 -20.51
C TRP A 959 -35.68 -8.37 -21.43
N LEU A 960 -34.64 -7.77 -22.01
CA LEU A 960 -33.68 -8.52 -22.82
C LEU A 960 -32.80 -9.45 -21.99
N PHE A 961 -32.58 -9.12 -20.71
CA PHE A 961 -31.63 -9.83 -19.86
C PHE A 961 -31.89 -11.35 -19.79
N GLU A 962 -30.81 -12.13 -19.93
CA GLU A 962 -30.77 -13.59 -19.80
C GLU A 962 -29.77 -14.05 -18.71
N ASP A 963 -29.29 -13.11 -17.90
CA ASP A 963 -28.27 -13.28 -16.85
C ASP A 963 -28.78 -12.86 -15.45
N PRO A 964 -29.92 -13.42 -14.98
CA PRO A 964 -30.58 -13.00 -13.74
C PRO A 964 -29.69 -13.10 -12.49
N GLU A 965 -28.68 -13.97 -12.49
CA GLU A 965 -27.72 -14.11 -11.38
C GLU A 965 -26.88 -12.84 -11.12
N TYR A 966 -26.84 -11.92 -12.09
CA TYR A 966 -26.16 -10.63 -11.98
C TYR A 966 -27.12 -9.44 -11.90
N ARG A 967 -28.44 -9.66 -11.83
CA ARG A 967 -29.46 -8.60 -11.77
C ARG A 967 -30.18 -8.57 -10.42
N LEU A 968 -30.93 -7.50 -10.17
CA LEU A 968 -31.70 -7.31 -8.94
C LEU A 968 -33.12 -7.87 -9.05
N GLU A 969 -33.51 -8.64 -8.04
CA GLU A 969 -34.84 -9.26 -7.90
C GLU A 969 -35.26 -10.01 -9.18
N VAL A 970 -36.17 -9.41 -9.94
CA VAL A 970 -36.74 -9.95 -11.18
C VAL A 970 -36.63 -8.94 -12.34
N GLY A 971 -35.89 -7.85 -12.15
CA GLY A 971 -35.67 -6.80 -13.15
C GLY A 971 -34.28 -6.86 -13.79
N CYS A 972 -33.95 -5.87 -14.62
CA CYS A 972 -32.67 -5.78 -15.32
C CYS A 972 -31.62 -4.91 -14.61
N LEU A 973 -31.97 -4.20 -13.54
CA LEU A 973 -31.04 -3.30 -12.85
C LEU A 973 -30.00 -4.07 -12.03
N LEU A 974 -28.87 -3.43 -11.77
CA LEU A 974 -27.78 -3.95 -10.95
C LEU A 974 -27.56 -3.04 -9.74
N SER A 975 -27.24 -3.62 -8.58
CA SER A 975 -26.83 -2.83 -7.41
C SER A 975 -25.36 -2.41 -7.52
N ILE A 976 -24.93 -1.46 -6.69
CA ILE A 976 -23.51 -1.06 -6.62
C ILE A 976 -22.54 -2.24 -6.46
N PRO A 977 -22.77 -3.21 -5.55
CA PRO A 977 -21.90 -4.39 -5.45
C PRO A 977 -21.88 -5.24 -6.73
N LEU A 978 -23.02 -5.38 -7.42
CA LEU A 978 -23.10 -6.13 -8.68
C LEU A 978 -22.34 -5.39 -9.78
N TRP A 979 -22.53 -4.08 -9.93
CA TRP A 979 -21.76 -3.24 -10.87
C TRP A 979 -20.26 -3.34 -10.64
N GLN A 980 -19.80 -3.14 -9.40
CA GLN A 980 -18.38 -3.27 -9.05
C GLN A 980 -17.82 -4.64 -9.42
N LYS A 981 -18.60 -5.71 -9.16
CA LYS A 981 -18.22 -7.07 -9.53
C LYS A 981 -18.08 -7.22 -11.04
N VAL A 982 -19.12 -6.88 -11.83
CA VAL A 982 -19.11 -7.14 -13.27
C VAL A 982 -18.12 -6.23 -14.02
N LEU A 983 -17.90 -4.99 -13.56
CA LEU A 983 -16.84 -4.11 -14.07
C LEU A 983 -15.45 -4.72 -13.85
N SER A 984 -15.18 -5.24 -12.65
CA SER A 984 -13.92 -5.93 -12.35
C SER A 984 -13.75 -7.18 -13.22
N ASP A 985 -14.81 -7.98 -13.39
CA ASP A 985 -14.80 -9.19 -14.24
C ASP A 985 -14.50 -8.84 -15.72
N CYS A 986 -14.85 -7.63 -16.17
CA CYS A 986 -14.68 -7.13 -17.54
C CYS A 986 -13.45 -6.23 -17.75
N GLY A 987 -12.46 -6.29 -16.85
CA GLY A 987 -11.16 -5.64 -17.04
C GLY A 987 -11.13 -4.14 -16.72
N PHE A 988 -12.06 -3.67 -15.88
CA PHE A 988 -12.02 -2.32 -15.33
C PHE A 988 -11.48 -2.30 -13.90
N ASP A 989 -10.69 -1.28 -13.56
CA ASP A 989 -10.25 -0.94 -12.21
C ASP A 989 -10.62 0.51 -11.86
N GLU A 990 -10.10 1.05 -10.75
CA GLU A 990 -10.44 2.39 -10.25
C GLU A 990 -11.95 2.66 -10.23
N ILE A 991 -12.74 1.68 -9.78
CA ILE A 991 -14.21 1.77 -9.79
C ILE A 991 -14.68 2.69 -8.66
N ILE A 992 -15.26 3.82 -9.03
CA ILE A 992 -15.70 4.89 -8.13
C ILE A 992 -17.24 5.01 -8.20
N PRO A 993 -17.99 4.33 -7.32
CA PRO A 993 -19.43 4.50 -7.20
C PRO A 993 -19.77 5.73 -6.34
N LEU A 994 -20.71 6.54 -6.81
CA LEU A 994 -21.10 7.82 -6.19
C LEU A 994 -22.62 7.96 -6.11
N GLY A 995 -23.14 8.10 -4.89
CA GLY A 995 -24.56 8.35 -4.60
C GLY A 995 -24.82 9.78 -4.15
N LEU A 996 -25.96 10.00 -3.49
CA LEU A 996 -26.19 11.25 -2.76
C LEU A 996 -25.19 11.38 -1.58
N PRO A 997 -24.85 12.60 -1.15
CA PRO A 997 -23.84 12.78 -0.11
C PRO A 997 -24.19 12.05 1.21
N CYS A 998 -25.47 12.06 1.61
CA CYS A 998 -25.95 11.41 2.83
C CYS A 998 -25.85 9.88 2.80
N GLU A 999 -25.68 9.25 1.63
CA GLU A 999 -25.67 7.79 1.47
C GLU A 999 -24.35 7.23 0.92
N MET A 1000 -23.29 8.04 0.82
CA MET A 1000 -21.95 7.57 0.40
C MET A 1000 -21.42 6.40 1.24
N HIS A 1001 -21.85 6.27 2.50
CA HIS A 1001 -21.52 5.16 3.40
C HIS A 1001 -22.45 3.94 3.25
N ALA A 1002 -23.54 4.05 2.49
CA ALA A 1002 -24.64 3.09 2.37
C ALA A 1002 -25.05 2.80 0.91
N LEU A 1003 -24.13 2.99 -0.05
CA LEU A 1003 -24.36 2.86 -1.50
C LEU A 1003 -24.97 1.52 -1.96
N SER A 1004 -24.88 0.45 -1.17
CA SER A 1004 -25.55 -0.82 -1.48
C SER A 1004 -27.08 -0.73 -1.50
N LYS A 1005 -27.65 0.37 -1.01
CA LYS A 1005 -29.08 0.70 -1.02
C LYS A 1005 -29.43 1.97 -1.81
N ALA A 1006 -28.44 2.63 -2.41
CA ALA A 1006 -28.66 3.84 -3.21
C ALA A 1006 -29.57 3.53 -4.41
N ARG A 1007 -30.55 4.41 -4.65
CA ARG A 1007 -31.53 4.24 -5.74
C ARG A 1007 -30.94 4.54 -7.11
N GLU A 1008 -29.96 5.42 -7.17
CA GLU A 1008 -29.30 5.90 -8.37
C GLU A 1008 -27.84 6.19 -8.04
N SER A 1009 -26.95 6.06 -9.02
CA SER A 1009 -25.52 6.24 -8.82
C SER A 1009 -24.81 6.61 -10.11
N VAL A 1010 -23.83 7.50 -9.98
CA VAL A 1010 -22.79 7.69 -11.00
C VAL A 1010 -21.65 6.74 -10.69
N ILE A 1011 -21.12 6.03 -11.70
CA ILE A 1011 -20.02 5.09 -11.54
C ILE A 1011 -18.96 5.37 -12.59
N PHE A 1012 -17.77 5.73 -12.15
CA PHE A 1012 -16.60 5.83 -13.01
C PHE A 1012 -15.75 4.56 -12.88
N ALA A 1013 -15.17 4.10 -13.99
CA ALA A 1013 -14.25 2.96 -13.98
C ALA A 1013 -13.20 3.12 -15.09
N ARG A 1014 -11.96 2.70 -14.86
CA ARG A 1014 -10.85 2.85 -15.81
C ARG A 1014 -10.50 1.51 -16.45
N LYS A 1015 -10.20 1.51 -17.75
CA LYS A 1015 -9.73 0.30 -18.45
C LYS A 1015 -8.27 0.01 -18.06
N HIS A 1016 -8.04 -1.17 -17.50
CA HIS A 1016 -6.70 -1.68 -17.18
C HIS A 1016 -6.11 -2.49 -18.35
N GLN A 1017 -4.78 -2.45 -18.49
CA GLN A 1017 -4.04 -3.27 -19.44
C GLN A 1017 -3.97 -4.72 -18.97
N VAL A 1018 -4.91 -5.55 -19.42
CA VAL A 1018 -4.83 -7.00 -19.19
C VAL A 1018 -3.61 -7.54 -19.97
N GLN A 1019 -2.58 -8.02 -19.26
CA GLN A 1019 -1.62 -8.94 -19.87
C GLN A 1019 -2.42 -10.14 -20.37
N GLU A 1020 -2.46 -10.35 -21.69
CA GLU A 1020 -3.17 -11.46 -22.31
C GLU A 1020 -2.76 -12.79 -21.65
N LYS A 1021 -3.59 -13.27 -20.71
CA LYS A 1021 -3.65 -14.71 -20.45
C LYS A 1021 -4.37 -15.29 -21.65
N THR A 1022 -3.60 -16.03 -22.44
CA THR A 1022 -3.98 -16.87 -23.57
C THR A 1022 -5.22 -17.73 -23.27
N PHE A 1023 -6.40 -17.13 -23.37
CA PHE A 1023 -7.70 -17.83 -23.37
C PHE A 1023 -8.23 -17.99 -24.81
N SER A 1024 -7.61 -17.28 -25.76
CA SER A 1024 -7.94 -17.25 -27.20
C SER A 1024 -7.66 -18.56 -27.95
N GLU A 1025 -6.78 -19.44 -27.44
CA GLU A 1025 -6.45 -20.70 -28.13
C GLU A 1025 -7.40 -21.87 -27.80
N LYS A 1026 -8.15 -21.80 -26.70
CA LYS A 1026 -9.06 -22.91 -26.30
C LYS A 1026 -10.47 -22.82 -26.88
N ILE A 1027 -10.91 -21.65 -27.34
CA ILE A 1027 -12.24 -21.50 -27.98
C ILE A 1027 -12.15 -21.71 -29.50
N LYS A 1028 -11.00 -21.43 -30.14
CA LYS A 1028 -10.80 -21.71 -31.57
C LYS A 1028 -10.67 -23.20 -31.91
N GLN A 1029 -10.36 -24.07 -30.94
CA GLN A 1029 -10.32 -25.53 -31.16
C GLN A 1029 -11.69 -26.23 -31.02
N ASN A 1030 -12.71 -25.58 -30.43
CA ASN A 1030 -14.04 -26.21 -30.22
C ASN A 1030 -15.12 -25.77 -31.22
N LEU A 1031 -14.80 -24.90 -32.17
CA LEU A 1031 -15.72 -24.42 -33.21
C LEU A 1031 -15.40 -24.96 -34.63
N THR A 1032 -14.40 -25.84 -34.77
CA THR A 1032 -14.00 -26.42 -36.07
C THR A 1032 -14.48 -27.85 -36.32
N GLU A 1033 -15.34 -28.44 -35.49
CA GLU A 1033 -15.80 -29.83 -35.68
C GLU A 1033 -17.31 -30.06 -35.87
N ASN A 1034 -18.17 -29.04 -35.96
CA ASN A 1034 -19.57 -29.28 -36.35
C ASN A 1034 -20.13 -28.18 -37.27
N GLY A 1035 -20.22 -28.50 -38.56
CA GLY A 1035 -20.89 -27.66 -39.55
C GLY A 1035 -20.61 -28.05 -41.01
N LYS A 1036 -21.00 -29.25 -41.42
CA LYS A 1036 -21.14 -29.61 -42.85
C LYS A 1036 -22.60 -29.98 -43.14
N HIS A 1037 -23.05 -29.56 -44.33
CA HIS A 1037 -24.36 -29.74 -45.00
C HIS A 1037 -25.30 -28.52 -44.87
N GLY A 1038 -25.80 -27.90 -45.93
CA GLY A 1038 -25.63 -28.16 -47.37
C GLY A 1038 -26.10 -26.94 -48.19
N GLN A 1039 -25.47 -26.75 -49.35
CA GLN A 1039 -25.89 -25.82 -50.40
C GLN A 1039 -26.98 -26.49 -51.25
N ALA A 1040 -28.02 -25.73 -51.59
CA ALA A 1040 -28.90 -26.03 -52.71
C ALA A 1040 -29.01 -24.77 -53.58
N GLU A 1041 -28.59 -24.93 -54.84
CA GLU A 1041 -28.77 -23.99 -55.95
C GLU A 1041 -30.26 -23.81 -56.26
N PHE A 1042 -30.65 -22.59 -56.67
CA PHE A 1042 -31.85 -22.40 -57.47
C PHE A 1042 -31.55 -21.48 -58.66
N ASP A 1043 -31.94 -22.00 -59.82
CA ASP A 1043 -31.78 -21.48 -61.16
C ASP A 1043 -32.50 -20.15 -61.41
N PHE A 1044 -31.84 -19.32 -62.22
CA PHE A 1044 -32.42 -18.14 -62.84
C PHE A 1044 -33.38 -18.53 -63.97
N ILE A 1045 -34.60 -17.98 -63.95
CA ILE A 1045 -35.45 -17.88 -65.14
C ILE A 1045 -35.88 -16.41 -65.30
N SER A 1046 -35.53 -15.87 -66.46
CA SER A 1046 -35.91 -14.56 -67.00
C SER A 1046 -37.32 -14.58 -67.59
N ILE A 1047 -38.18 -13.58 -67.30
CA ILE A 1047 -39.26 -13.14 -68.21
C ILE A 1047 -39.51 -11.62 -68.11
N ASN A 1048 -39.25 -10.96 -69.24
CA ASN A 1048 -39.86 -9.80 -69.92
C ASN A 1048 -40.47 -8.59 -69.18
N ASN A 1049 -39.98 -7.43 -69.65
CA ASN A 1049 -40.67 -6.14 -69.74
C ASN A 1049 -42.08 -6.23 -70.35
N SER A 1050 -43.02 -5.49 -69.76
CA SER A 1050 -44.17 -4.90 -70.46
C SER A 1050 -44.58 -3.58 -69.80
N GLN A 1051 -44.68 -2.53 -70.61
CA GLN A 1051 -45.07 -1.17 -70.26
C GLN A 1051 -46.53 -1.05 -69.81
N GLU A 1052 -46.74 -0.13 -68.87
CA GLU A 1052 -47.86 0.83 -68.77
C GLU A 1052 -49.30 0.30 -68.79
N SER A 1053 -49.86 0.14 -67.59
CA SER A 1053 -51.08 0.85 -67.21
C SER A 1053 -51.05 1.05 -65.69
N SER A 1054 -50.86 2.29 -65.22
CA SER A 1054 -50.72 2.60 -63.80
C SER A 1054 -51.98 2.19 -63.04
N SER A 1055 -51.91 1.06 -62.33
CA SER A 1055 -52.97 0.62 -61.44
C SER A 1055 -53.00 1.54 -60.22
N LYS A 1056 -54.19 1.73 -59.62
CA LYS A 1056 -54.37 2.54 -58.40
C LYS A 1056 -53.37 2.12 -57.29
N LEU A 1057 -53.01 0.84 -57.25
CA LEU A 1057 -52.01 0.24 -56.36
C LEU A 1057 -50.59 0.81 -56.55
N GLU A 1058 -50.10 0.93 -57.79
CA GLU A 1058 -48.74 1.42 -58.08
C GLU A 1058 -48.53 2.88 -57.62
N ILE A 1059 -49.59 3.70 -57.71
CA ILE A 1059 -49.57 5.10 -57.26
C ILE A 1059 -49.46 5.16 -55.73
N PHE A 1060 -50.28 4.38 -55.01
CA PHE A 1060 -50.19 4.31 -53.55
C PHE A 1060 -48.87 3.73 -53.07
N GLU A 1061 -48.32 2.73 -53.77
CA GLU A 1061 -47.00 2.19 -53.44
C GLU A 1061 -45.91 3.25 -53.60
N GLN A 1062 -45.89 4.01 -54.70
CA GLN A 1062 -44.92 5.09 -54.91
C GLN A 1062 -45.03 6.20 -53.87
N GLU A 1063 -46.23 6.61 -53.49
CA GLU A 1063 -46.41 7.64 -52.45
C GLU A 1063 -45.98 7.12 -51.07
N CYS A 1064 -46.32 5.88 -50.71
CA CYS A 1064 -45.82 5.25 -49.48
C CYS A 1064 -44.29 5.13 -49.48
N ARG A 1065 -43.66 4.81 -50.63
CA ARG A 1065 -42.18 4.83 -50.79
C ARG A 1065 -41.59 6.23 -50.61
N LYS A 1066 -42.25 7.28 -51.09
CA LYS A 1066 -41.80 8.68 -50.88
C LYS A 1066 -41.86 9.06 -49.40
N LEU A 1067 -42.93 8.70 -48.70
CA LEU A 1067 -43.08 8.94 -47.26
C LEU A 1067 -42.01 8.18 -46.45
N LEU A 1068 -41.76 6.90 -46.76
CA LEU A 1068 -40.66 6.15 -46.15
C LEU A 1068 -39.29 6.74 -46.48
N LYS A 1069 -39.08 7.25 -47.70
CA LYS A 1069 -37.83 7.92 -48.08
C LYS A 1069 -37.58 9.21 -47.32
N SER A 1070 -38.62 9.99 -47.05
CA SER A 1070 -38.50 11.16 -46.16
C SER A 1070 -38.22 10.77 -44.71
N LEU A 1071 -38.70 9.61 -44.27
CA LEU A 1071 -38.55 9.14 -42.90
C LEU A 1071 -37.16 8.51 -42.65
N LEU A 1072 -36.74 7.58 -43.52
CA LEU A 1072 -35.57 6.71 -43.32
C LEU A 1072 -34.30 7.22 -44.03
N GLY A 1073 -34.42 8.19 -44.94
CA GLY A 1073 -33.33 8.68 -45.77
C GLY A 1073 -32.97 7.77 -46.96
N VAL A 1074 -32.25 8.33 -47.94
CA VAL A 1074 -31.99 7.68 -49.25
C VAL A 1074 -31.21 6.37 -49.11
N GLN A 1075 -30.17 6.34 -48.28
CA GLN A 1075 -29.27 5.18 -48.15
C GLN A 1075 -29.93 3.97 -47.48
N ARG A 1076 -30.86 4.19 -46.55
CA ARG A 1076 -31.57 3.11 -45.85
C ARG A 1076 -32.73 2.57 -46.70
N MET A 1077 -33.39 3.45 -47.47
CA MET A 1077 -34.42 3.05 -48.44
C MET A 1077 -33.92 2.12 -49.53
N GLU A 1078 -32.70 2.34 -50.05
CA GLU A 1078 -32.12 1.48 -51.08
C GLU A 1078 -31.81 0.06 -50.59
N ARG A 1079 -31.80 -0.15 -49.26
CA ARG A 1079 -31.51 -1.44 -48.63
C ARG A 1079 -32.77 -2.20 -48.17
N LEU A 1080 -33.97 -1.64 -48.33
CA LEU A 1080 -35.23 -2.26 -47.94
C LEU A 1080 -35.80 -3.14 -49.07
N PRO A 1081 -35.91 -4.48 -48.89
CA PRO A 1081 -36.56 -5.34 -49.87
C PRO A 1081 -38.08 -5.08 -49.89
N GLY A 1082 -38.69 -5.04 -51.09
CA GLY A 1082 -40.10 -4.66 -51.27
C GLY A 1082 -41.13 -5.61 -50.61
N ASP A 1083 -40.75 -6.87 -50.41
CA ASP A 1083 -41.64 -7.93 -49.94
C ASP A 1083 -41.44 -8.31 -48.46
N THR A 1084 -40.51 -7.65 -47.76
CA THR A 1084 -40.20 -7.95 -46.35
C THR A 1084 -41.17 -7.24 -45.42
N PRO A 1085 -41.65 -7.89 -44.33
CA PRO A 1085 -42.40 -7.21 -43.29
C PRO A 1085 -41.66 -5.96 -42.77
N LEU A 1086 -42.35 -4.83 -42.64
CA LEU A 1086 -41.73 -3.54 -42.29
C LEU A 1086 -40.92 -3.59 -40.98
N MET A 1087 -41.37 -4.37 -39.99
CA MET A 1087 -40.64 -4.60 -38.73
C MET A 1087 -39.37 -5.45 -38.93
N GLU A 1088 -39.41 -6.48 -39.79
CA GLU A 1088 -38.25 -7.33 -40.10
C GLU A 1088 -37.23 -6.62 -40.99
N SER A 1089 -37.68 -5.57 -41.68
CA SER A 1089 -36.85 -4.69 -42.50
C SER A 1089 -36.06 -3.66 -41.69
N GLY A 1090 -36.15 -3.74 -40.36
CA GLY A 1090 -35.37 -2.93 -39.43
C GLY A 1090 -36.00 -1.58 -39.09
N MET A 1091 -37.30 -1.37 -39.34
CA MET A 1091 -38.04 -0.23 -38.80
C MET A 1091 -38.43 -0.48 -37.35
N ASP A 1092 -38.18 0.48 -36.47
CA ASP A 1092 -38.62 0.41 -35.07
C ASP A 1092 -40.10 0.86 -34.91
N SER A 1093 -40.69 0.61 -33.74
CA SER A 1093 -42.11 0.95 -33.46
C SER A 1093 -42.40 2.45 -33.54
N LEU A 1094 -41.41 3.32 -33.33
CA LEU A 1094 -41.57 4.77 -33.36
C LEU A 1094 -41.48 5.29 -34.80
N GLU A 1095 -40.58 4.72 -35.60
CA GLU A 1095 -40.54 4.89 -37.06
C GLU A 1095 -41.84 4.42 -37.72
N LEU A 1096 -42.43 3.31 -37.25
CA LEU A 1096 -43.74 2.85 -37.73
C LEU A 1096 -44.89 3.78 -37.31
N LEU A 1097 -44.83 4.35 -36.10
CA LEU A 1097 -45.83 5.34 -35.64
C LEU A 1097 -45.77 6.61 -36.50
N GLU A 1098 -44.57 7.13 -36.77
CA GLU A 1098 -44.38 8.30 -37.64
C GLU A 1098 -44.80 7.99 -39.08
N PHE A 1099 -44.48 6.79 -39.59
CA PHE A 1099 -44.93 6.37 -40.92
C PHE A 1099 -46.46 6.31 -41.02
N ARG A 1100 -47.15 5.77 -40.01
CA ARG A 1100 -48.61 5.81 -39.96
C ARG A 1100 -49.15 7.23 -39.95
N ALA A 1101 -48.60 8.11 -39.10
CA ALA A 1101 -49.02 9.51 -39.02
C ALA A 1101 -48.85 10.23 -40.36
N LEU A 1102 -47.76 9.94 -41.08
CA LEU A 1102 -47.52 10.46 -42.43
C LEU A 1102 -48.55 9.94 -43.44
N ILE A 1103 -48.94 8.67 -43.39
CA ILE A 1103 -50.00 8.11 -44.24
C ILE A 1103 -51.36 8.75 -43.91
N GLU A 1104 -51.74 8.82 -42.64
CA GLU A 1104 -53.00 9.42 -42.18
C GLU A 1104 -53.10 10.90 -42.60
N ARG A 1105 -52.02 11.67 -42.44
CA ARG A 1105 -51.94 13.08 -42.86
C ARG A 1105 -52.00 13.25 -44.38
N LYS A 1106 -51.31 12.39 -45.12
CA LYS A 1106 -51.21 12.49 -46.58
C LYS A 1106 -52.53 12.12 -47.27
N PHE A 1107 -53.24 11.11 -46.77
CA PHE A 1107 -54.44 10.57 -47.42
C PHE A 1107 -55.75 10.91 -46.71
N GLY A 1108 -55.71 11.66 -45.59
CA GLY A 1108 -56.90 12.13 -44.88
C GLY A 1108 -57.72 11.02 -44.20
N ILE A 1109 -57.10 9.87 -43.93
CA ILE A 1109 -57.74 8.69 -43.34
C ILE A 1109 -57.29 8.49 -41.90
N LYS A 1110 -58.07 7.72 -41.14
CA LYS A 1110 -57.68 7.20 -39.83
C LYS A 1110 -57.40 5.71 -39.94
N LEU A 1111 -56.20 5.29 -39.53
CA LEU A 1111 -55.78 3.90 -39.49
C LEU A 1111 -55.92 3.37 -38.06
N LYS A 1112 -56.12 2.06 -37.90
CA LYS A 1112 -56.11 1.42 -36.57
C LYS A 1112 -54.68 1.28 -36.06
N SER A 1113 -54.48 1.22 -34.74
CA SER A 1113 -53.16 1.02 -34.12
C SER A 1113 -52.47 -0.26 -34.55
N THR A 1114 -53.25 -1.31 -34.83
CA THR A 1114 -52.74 -2.60 -35.30
C THR A 1114 -52.51 -2.65 -36.82
N PHE A 1115 -52.59 -1.53 -37.54
CA PHE A 1115 -52.60 -1.50 -38.99
C PHE A 1115 -51.40 -2.24 -39.62
N PHE A 1116 -50.17 -1.95 -39.19
CA PHE A 1116 -48.98 -2.62 -39.72
C PHE A 1116 -48.78 -4.06 -39.23
N PHE A 1117 -49.57 -4.53 -38.25
CA PHE A 1117 -49.63 -5.96 -37.90
C PHE A 1117 -50.53 -6.75 -38.86
N SER A 1118 -51.57 -6.10 -39.38
CA SER A 1118 -52.49 -6.68 -40.38
C SER A 1118 -51.95 -6.53 -41.81
N TYR A 1119 -51.25 -5.43 -42.10
CA TYR A 1119 -50.68 -5.10 -43.41
C TYR A 1119 -49.16 -4.94 -43.25
N LYS A 1120 -48.48 -6.09 -43.29
CA LYS A 1120 -47.08 -6.20 -42.84
C LYS A 1120 -46.06 -5.67 -43.84
N THR A 1121 -46.37 -5.66 -45.13
CA THR A 1121 -45.45 -5.23 -46.20
C THR A 1121 -45.91 -3.90 -46.79
N LEU A 1122 -45.01 -3.18 -47.45
CA LEU A 1122 -45.34 -1.93 -48.13
C LEU A 1122 -46.41 -2.13 -49.22
N ILE A 1123 -46.37 -3.28 -49.89
CA ILE A 1123 -47.35 -3.69 -50.89
C ILE A 1123 -48.71 -3.90 -50.23
N ALA A 1124 -48.80 -4.63 -49.11
CA ALA A 1124 -50.06 -4.85 -48.40
C ALA A 1124 -50.69 -3.54 -47.89
N VAL A 1125 -49.84 -2.57 -47.51
CA VAL A 1125 -50.28 -1.22 -47.13
C VAL A 1125 -50.82 -0.47 -48.36
N ALA A 1126 -50.14 -0.53 -49.50
CA ALA A 1126 -50.59 0.09 -50.74
C ALA A 1126 -51.89 -0.55 -51.28
N GLU A 1127 -52.03 -1.87 -51.18
CA GLU A 1127 -53.25 -2.62 -51.52
C GLU A 1127 -54.43 -2.13 -50.69
N TYR A 1128 -54.27 -2.07 -49.38
CA TYR A 1128 -55.29 -1.55 -48.47
C TYR A 1128 -55.73 -0.12 -48.81
N LEU A 1129 -54.78 0.76 -49.14
CA LEU A 1129 -55.09 2.14 -49.52
C LEU A 1129 -55.77 2.21 -50.88
N SER A 1130 -55.42 1.31 -51.81
CA SER A 1130 -56.00 1.28 -53.16
C SER A 1130 -57.47 0.84 -53.18
N GLU A 1131 -57.88 -0.01 -52.25
CA GLU A 1131 -59.25 -0.56 -52.13
C GLU A 1131 -60.23 0.37 -51.40
N ARG A 1132 -59.74 1.44 -50.78
CA ARG A 1132 -60.55 2.43 -50.06
C ARG A 1132 -61.24 3.40 -51.03
N GLU A 1133 -62.57 3.57 -50.89
CA GLU A 1133 -63.37 4.55 -51.64
C GLU A 1133 -63.38 5.94 -50.99
N ASP A 1134 -62.98 6.05 -49.72
CA ASP A 1134 -62.89 7.28 -48.92
C ASP A 1134 -61.60 8.10 -49.18
N ILE A 1135 -60.72 7.63 -50.07
CA ILE A 1135 -59.46 8.30 -50.41
C ILE A 1135 -59.58 8.94 -51.80
N ASN A 1136 -59.72 10.26 -51.85
CA ASN A 1136 -59.63 11.05 -53.08
C ASN A 1136 -58.20 11.57 -53.28
N PHE A 1137 -57.61 11.29 -54.43
CA PHE A 1137 -56.37 11.94 -54.87
C PHE A 1137 -56.70 13.36 -55.35
N SER A 1138 -56.36 14.36 -54.54
CA SER A 1138 -56.20 15.76 -54.97
C SER A 1138 -54.78 16.22 -54.68
#